data_AF-A0AAQ2JAI5-F1
#
_entry.id   AF-A0AAQ2JAI5-F1
#
_cell.length_a   1.000
_cell.length_b   1.000
_cell.length_c   1.000
_cell.angle_alpha   90.00
_cell.angle_beta   90.00
_cell.angle_gamma   90.00
#
_symmetry.space_group_name_H-M   'P 1'
#
loop_
_entity.id
_entity.type
_entity.pdbx_description
1 polymer ?
#
loop_
_entity_poly.entity_id
_entity_poly.type
_entity_poly.pdbx_seq_one_letter_code
_entity_poly.pdbx_strand_id
1 'polypeptide(L)'
;MTTKHEATATQDGKLAGLLSKFDDALRLLSQAPTFSKPSKLPRVLDTARRVLLQAGGCAALEHRSMDIESAGVFEGSDWATPQFLVPTLTTFSLKSADANVVVIEALSELRLLAVAKGDYAHPLVSQEHAHHYLTQVMAINLWLLFNAPSEAERETQGRLANISRQLFHHLAERIGYEYVIDQLIDEIWRILKQRPIQVDAIKQMITQIALCQANPDIDLGASGHGADRLVSSLYGPTQACREDPGIDIYRGRLERMDNATLQAESIGFARAMHDTGLVSPYHAVLLRYLLEEGDHLLSEALGLSSTGRDCLLCYRELVHALIRSGVYPATAQAVYGLALLLERGILYQPPVAPAMWRQLNLQLSEWAEARLTLAYGEVASPRARLIEGVLCMLGLPLGVGQGNNPTCQSARALSMWAYNDPDYLLQMVTWAARDDEIIMHFEGQPISSNESISGVATELPMDLDPVSLIVVPHLDRIYAEMGRRCLGREGDPHRWVNPEFHGWWSGRGFSINVDVATGQLAEVDSFVRHFYASYHPYYNGNQPLIHPQPAGIAVTDSAARFIGWHAITILRASLDPNDIMRVYFYNPNNDSGQDWGDGVKVSTSGNGERFGEASLPFEQFTSRLYIYHYDPLERGELATVSTEELDRVKGYLHRSWGATRLPSAALQADQGPQ
;
A
#
# COMPACT_ATOMS: atom_id res chain seq x y z
N MET A 1 36.91 -32.74 -19.26
CA MET A 1 37.46 -31.59 -18.49
C MET A 1 37.96 -30.44 -19.37
N THR A 2 38.22 -30.64 -20.66
CA THR A 2 38.72 -29.59 -21.58
C THR A 2 37.66 -28.63 -22.12
N THR A 3 36.41 -29.07 -22.34
CA THR A 3 35.33 -28.23 -22.90
C THR A 3 34.77 -27.17 -21.94
N LYS A 4 34.90 -27.34 -20.61
CA LYS A 4 34.48 -26.34 -19.63
C LYS A 4 35.46 -25.17 -19.50
N HIS A 5 36.75 -25.40 -19.79
CA HIS A 5 37.80 -24.37 -19.69
C HIS A 5 37.86 -23.44 -20.91
N GLU A 6 37.58 -23.94 -22.12
CA GLU A 6 37.52 -23.09 -23.32
C GLU A 6 36.29 -22.17 -23.33
N ALA A 7 35.16 -22.63 -22.77
CA ALA A 7 33.92 -21.86 -22.66
C ALA A 7 34.03 -20.71 -21.64
N THR A 8 34.72 -20.90 -20.51
CA THR A 8 34.98 -19.81 -19.55
C THR A 8 35.99 -18.80 -20.09
N ALA A 9 37.07 -19.25 -20.74
CA ALA A 9 38.08 -18.35 -21.31
C ALA A 9 37.54 -17.43 -22.43
N THR A 10 36.58 -17.90 -23.22
CA THR A 10 35.92 -17.08 -24.27
C THR A 10 34.87 -16.11 -23.70
N GLN A 11 34.21 -16.45 -22.59
CA GLN A 11 33.30 -15.54 -21.88
C GLN A 11 34.05 -14.38 -21.21
N ASP A 12 35.19 -14.64 -20.58
CA ASP A 12 36.02 -13.63 -19.92
C ASP A 12 36.55 -12.58 -20.93
N GLY A 13 37.00 -13.03 -22.11
CA GLY A 13 37.46 -12.12 -23.17
C GLY A 13 36.35 -11.23 -23.74
N LYS A 14 35.10 -11.71 -23.75
CA LYS A 14 33.94 -10.93 -24.21
C LYS A 14 33.55 -9.87 -23.18
N LEU A 15 33.54 -10.19 -21.89
CA LEU A 15 33.29 -9.21 -20.83
C LEU A 15 34.35 -8.10 -20.85
N ALA A 16 35.64 -8.47 -20.93
CA ALA A 16 36.73 -7.51 -21.00
C ALA A 16 36.57 -6.53 -22.19
N GLY A 17 36.21 -7.03 -23.37
CA GLY A 17 35.95 -6.17 -24.54
C GLY A 17 34.73 -5.26 -24.41
N LEU A 18 33.71 -5.66 -23.65
CA LEU A 18 32.55 -4.82 -23.33
C LEU A 18 32.89 -3.75 -22.30
N LEU A 19 33.66 -4.11 -21.27
CA LEU A 19 34.13 -3.17 -20.25
C LEU A 19 35.01 -2.07 -20.85
N SER A 20 35.92 -2.40 -21.77
CA SER A 20 36.69 -1.38 -22.49
C SER A 20 35.80 -0.38 -23.25
N LYS A 21 34.72 -0.85 -23.88
CA LYS A 21 33.76 0.03 -24.57
C LYS A 21 32.93 0.87 -23.61
N PHE A 22 32.58 0.30 -22.46
CA PHE A 22 31.88 1.00 -21.38
C PHE A 22 32.75 2.11 -20.80
N ASP A 23 34.00 1.81 -20.45
CA ASP A 23 34.97 2.76 -19.90
C ASP A 23 35.22 3.92 -20.88
N ASP A 24 35.31 3.63 -22.20
CA ASP A 24 35.38 4.66 -23.22
C ASP A 24 34.12 5.53 -23.33
N ALA A 25 32.93 4.92 -23.23
CA ALA A 25 31.67 5.66 -23.24
C ALA A 25 31.55 6.57 -22.01
N LEU A 26 31.94 6.06 -20.84
CA LEU A 26 31.91 6.77 -19.57
C LEU A 26 32.89 7.95 -19.56
N ARG A 27 34.11 7.75 -20.07
CA ARG A 27 35.10 8.82 -20.26
C ARG A 27 34.57 9.93 -21.17
N LEU A 28 33.90 9.57 -22.28
CA LEU A 28 33.29 10.55 -23.18
C LEU A 28 32.13 11.32 -22.53
N LEU A 29 31.35 10.69 -21.66
CA LEU A 29 30.30 11.35 -20.89
C LEU A 29 30.90 12.32 -19.86
N SER A 30 31.91 11.88 -19.10
CA SER A 30 32.60 12.67 -18.09
C SER A 30 33.26 13.93 -18.68
N GLN A 31 33.86 13.81 -19.87
CA GLN A 31 34.52 14.92 -20.56
C GLN A 31 33.55 15.87 -21.30
N ALA A 32 32.27 15.51 -21.43
CA ALA A 32 31.30 16.32 -22.14
C ALA A 32 30.81 17.50 -21.27
N PRO A 33 30.61 18.70 -21.87
CA PRO A 33 29.90 19.78 -21.19
C PRO A 33 28.49 19.34 -20.76
N THR A 34 27.97 19.91 -19.66
CA THR A 34 26.68 19.51 -19.05
C THR A 34 25.53 19.46 -20.07
N PHE A 35 25.42 20.46 -20.96
CA PHE A 35 24.37 20.51 -21.99
C PHE A 35 24.49 19.41 -23.06
N SER A 36 25.66 18.79 -23.22
CA SER A 36 25.93 17.74 -24.19
C SER A 36 25.82 16.33 -23.60
N LYS A 37 25.86 16.17 -22.26
CA LYS A 37 25.76 14.88 -21.58
C LYS A 37 24.51 14.06 -21.95
N PRO A 38 23.30 14.66 -22.09
CA PRO A 38 22.11 13.90 -22.48
C PRO A 38 22.27 13.14 -23.81
N SER A 39 23.05 13.69 -24.76
CA SER A 39 23.31 13.04 -26.06
C SER A 39 24.29 11.86 -25.97
N LYS A 40 25.08 11.76 -24.88
CA LYS A 40 26.10 10.73 -24.67
C LYS A 40 25.63 9.62 -23.76
N LEU A 41 24.69 9.90 -22.86
CA LEU A 41 24.13 8.95 -21.90
C LEU A 41 23.59 7.65 -22.54
N PRO A 42 22.86 7.67 -23.67
CA PRO A 42 22.35 6.43 -24.28
C PRO A 42 23.44 5.41 -24.62
N ARG A 43 24.65 5.88 -24.97
CA ARG A 43 25.78 4.99 -25.27
C ARG A 43 26.32 4.31 -24.00
N VAL A 44 26.33 5.02 -22.87
CA VAL A 44 26.71 4.46 -21.57
C VAL A 44 25.68 3.41 -21.14
N LEU A 45 24.39 3.72 -21.22
CA LEU A 45 23.33 2.78 -20.85
C LEU A 45 23.30 1.53 -21.74
N ASP A 46 23.48 1.67 -23.07
CA ASP A 46 23.54 0.51 -23.97
C ASP A 46 24.74 -0.41 -23.67
N THR A 47 25.91 0.18 -23.38
CA THR A 47 27.11 -0.61 -23.05
C THR A 47 27.00 -1.26 -21.68
N ALA A 48 26.47 -0.55 -20.67
CA ALA A 48 26.15 -1.11 -19.35
C ALA A 48 25.17 -2.29 -19.45
N ARG A 49 24.09 -2.14 -20.22
CA ARG A 49 23.11 -3.21 -20.48
C ARG A 49 23.77 -4.50 -20.96
N ARG A 50 24.73 -4.37 -21.88
CA ARG A 50 25.43 -5.53 -22.45
C ARG A 50 26.39 -6.17 -21.45
N VAL A 51 27.02 -5.37 -20.59
CA VAL A 51 27.86 -5.83 -19.47
C VAL A 51 27.00 -6.58 -18.45
N LEU A 52 25.87 -6.01 -18.02
CA LEU A 52 24.92 -6.61 -17.07
C LEU A 52 24.35 -7.96 -17.53
N LEU A 53 24.38 -8.27 -18.83
CA LEU A 53 23.94 -9.55 -19.38
C LEU A 53 25.04 -10.64 -19.39
N GLN A 54 26.27 -10.30 -19.00
CA GLN A 54 27.38 -11.27 -18.90
C GLN A 54 27.58 -11.71 -17.44
N ALA A 55 28.02 -12.96 -17.26
CA ALA A 55 28.51 -13.42 -15.97
C ALA A 55 29.63 -12.50 -15.45
N GLY A 56 29.58 -12.12 -14.17
CA GLY A 56 30.52 -11.16 -13.56
C GLY A 56 30.28 -9.69 -13.93
N GLY A 57 29.27 -9.38 -14.76
CA GLY A 57 28.96 -8.02 -15.20
C GLY A 57 28.57 -7.08 -14.05
N CYS A 58 27.75 -7.56 -13.11
CA CYS A 58 27.31 -6.79 -11.94
C CYS A 58 28.51 -6.39 -11.06
N ALA A 59 29.37 -7.35 -10.70
CA ALA A 59 30.60 -7.09 -9.94
C ALA A 59 31.52 -6.09 -10.65
N ALA A 60 31.68 -6.21 -11.97
CA ALA A 60 32.54 -5.32 -12.74
C ALA A 60 32.01 -3.86 -12.78
N LEU A 61 30.69 -3.67 -12.78
CA LEU A 61 30.06 -2.35 -12.73
C LEU A 61 30.01 -1.78 -11.31
N GLU A 62 29.80 -2.62 -10.29
CA GLU A 62 29.90 -2.23 -8.87
C GLU A 62 31.27 -1.61 -8.55
N HIS A 63 32.36 -2.23 -9.02
CA HIS A 63 33.71 -1.67 -8.86
C HIS A 63 33.91 -0.30 -9.54
N ARG A 64 33.03 0.08 -10.47
CA ARG A 64 33.07 1.35 -11.21
C ARG A 64 32.04 2.36 -10.69
N SER A 65 31.33 2.07 -9.61
CA SER A 65 30.21 2.90 -9.12
C SER A 65 30.57 4.38 -8.92
N MET A 66 31.77 4.67 -8.38
CA MET A 66 32.25 6.05 -8.20
C MET A 66 32.47 6.77 -9.54
N ASP A 67 33.08 6.10 -10.52
CA ASP A 67 33.32 6.67 -11.86
C ASP A 67 32.00 6.89 -12.61
N ILE A 68 31.04 5.98 -12.42
CA ILE A 68 29.70 6.04 -13.01
C ILE A 68 28.96 7.28 -12.50
N GLU A 69 28.94 7.48 -11.19
CA GLU A 69 28.27 8.62 -10.58
C GLU A 69 28.97 9.94 -10.94
N SER A 70 30.30 10.00 -10.82
CA SER A 70 31.06 11.22 -11.10
C SER A 70 31.04 11.65 -12.57
N ALA A 71 30.82 10.72 -13.51
CA ALA A 71 30.58 11.05 -14.91
C ALA A 71 29.22 11.76 -15.13
N GLY A 72 28.30 11.67 -14.17
CA GLY A 72 26.97 12.25 -14.22
C GLY A 72 25.93 11.35 -14.89
N VAL A 73 26.07 10.02 -14.74
CA VAL A 73 25.09 9.06 -15.30
C VAL A 73 23.68 9.28 -14.75
N PHE A 74 23.58 9.69 -13.48
CA PHE A 74 22.31 9.91 -12.80
C PHE A 74 21.81 11.37 -12.90
N GLU A 75 22.62 12.30 -13.41
CA GLU A 75 22.28 13.73 -13.46
C GLU A 75 20.96 13.99 -14.21
N GLY A 76 20.08 14.80 -13.62
CA GLY A 76 18.78 15.15 -14.22
C GLY A 76 17.71 14.07 -14.08
N SER A 77 17.90 13.10 -13.18
CA SER A 77 16.92 12.04 -12.85
C SER A 77 16.79 11.86 -11.33
N ASP A 78 15.77 11.13 -10.88
CA ASP A 78 15.55 10.86 -9.44
C ASP A 78 16.72 10.08 -8.81
N TRP A 79 17.41 9.24 -9.59
CA TRP A 79 18.62 8.52 -9.16
C TRP A 79 19.81 9.42 -8.84
N ALA A 80 19.77 10.72 -9.19
CA ALA A 80 20.80 11.70 -8.80
C ALA A 80 20.88 11.90 -7.29
N THR A 81 19.80 11.63 -6.56
CA THR A 81 19.73 11.80 -5.10
C THR A 81 19.44 10.47 -4.41
N PRO A 82 20.45 9.57 -4.28
CA PRO A 82 20.26 8.22 -3.77
C PRO A 82 19.64 8.15 -2.36
N GLN A 83 19.89 9.15 -1.52
CA GLN A 83 19.38 9.22 -0.15
C GLN A 83 17.85 9.38 -0.04
N PHE A 84 17.16 9.61 -1.17
CA PHE A 84 15.70 9.81 -1.24
C PHE A 84 14.99 8.77 -2.12
N LEU A 85 15.71 7.74 -2.58
CA LEU A 85 15.10 6.68 -3.37
C LEU A 85 14.11 5.89 -2.51
N VAL A 86 13.04 5.39 -3.16
CA VAL A 86 11.96 4.64 -2.50
C VAL A 86 12.02 3.17 -2.96
N PRO A 87 12.29 2.20 -2.07
CA PRO A 87 12.48 0.79 -2.45
C PRO A 87 11.31 0.15 -3.19
N THR A 88 10.06 0.55 -2.89
CA THR A 88 8.86 -0.01 -3.53
C THR A 88 8.78 0.32 -5.02
N LEU A 89 9.43 1.40 -5.47
CA LEU A 89 9.44 1.80 -6.88
C LEU A 89 10.39 0.96 -7.74
N THR A 90 11.43 0.37 -7.13
CA THR A 90 12.44 -0.45 -7.81
C THR A 90 11.82 -1.62 -8.58
N THR A 91 10.76 -2.23 -8.05
CA THR A 91 10.02 -3.31 -8.72
C THR A 91 9.56 -2.90 -10.12
N PHE A 92 9.03 -1.68 -10.25
CA PHE A 92 8.51 -1.18 -11.52
C PHE A 92 9.64 -0.80 -12.47
N SER A 93 10.68 -0.14 -11.96
CA SER A 93 11.88 0.18 -12.75
C SER A 93 12.50 -1.07 -13.36
N LEU A 94 12.62 -2.16 -12.58
CA LEU A 94 13.20 -3.43 -13.02
C LEU A 94 12.26 -4.27 -13.92
N LYS A 95 10.94 -4.04 -13.84
CA LYS A 95 9.92 -4.66 -14.71
C LYS A 95 9.61 -3.85 -15.97
N SER A 96 10.18 -2.66 -16.12
CA SER A 96 9.93 -1.79 -17.26
C SER A 96 10.28 -2.47 -18.59
N ALA A 97 9.47 -2.19 -19.63
CA ALA A 97 9.80 -2.53 -21.01
C ALA A 97 10.91 -1.62 -21.58
N ASP A 98 11.15 -0.44 -20.98
CA ASP A 98 12.24 0.45 -21.35
C ASP A 98 13.56 -0.03 -20.73
N ALA A 99 14.48 -0.46 -21.60
CA ALA A 99 15.80 -0.91 -21.22
C ALA A 99 16.62 0.16 -20.47
N ASN A 100 16.43 1.44 -20.76
CA ASN A 100 17.19 2.51 -20.10
C ASN A 100 16.81 2.61 -18.62
N VAL A 101 15.52 2.47 -18.30
CA VAL A 101 15.01 2.48 -16.92
C VAL A 101 15.55 1.29 -16.13
N VAL A 102 15.51 0.08 -16.70
CA VAL A 102 16.05 -1.13 -16.05
C VAL A 102 17.55 -0.98 -15.76
N VAL A 103 18.30 -0.40 -16.71
CA VAL A 103 19.76 -0.28 -16.58
C VAL A 103 20.15 0.81 -15.59
N ILE A 104 19.50 1.99 -15.61
CA ILE A 104 19.83 3.06 -14.66
C ILE A 104 19.48 2.65 -13.23
N GLU A 105 18.37 1.93 -13.03
CA GLU A 105 18.02 1.32 -11.75
C GLU A 105 19.11 0.33 -11.31
N ALA A 106 19.51 -0.61 -12.17
CA ALA A 106 20.55 -1.59 -11.84
C ALA A 106 21.89 -0.92 -11.48
N LEU A 107 22.28 0.15 -12.19
CA LEU A 107 23.47 0.92 -11.84
C LEU A 107 23.33 1.67 -10.50
N SER A 108 22.13 2.16 -10.17
CA SER A 108 21.85 2.78 -8.88
C SER A 108 21.98 1.77 -7.73
N GLU A 109 21.43 0.57 -7.90
CA GLU A 109 21.53 -0.50 -6.90
C GLU A 109 22.99 -0.93 -6.69
N LEU A 110 23.78 -1.05 -7.77
CA LEU A 110 25.21 -1.36 -7.66
C LEU A 110 26.02 -0.22 -7.04
N ARG A 111 25.61 1.04 -7.25
CA ARG A 111 26.21 2.20 -6.55
C ARG A 111 25.95 2.08 -5.05
N LEU A 112 24.70 1.87 -4.65
CA LEU A 112 24.34 1.73 -3.25
C LEU A 112 25.02 0.51 -2.62
N LEU A 113 25.19 -0.59 -3.36
CA LEU A 113 25.91 -1.76 -2.88
C LEU A 113 27.36 -1.44 -2.55
N ALA A 114 28.06 -0.72 -3.43
CA ALA A 114 29.42 -0.27 -3.18
C ALA A 114 29.50 0.62 -1.92
N VAL A 115 28.49 1.48 -1.69
CA VAL A 115 28.40 2.29 -0.46
C VAL A 115 28.16 1.42 0.77
N ALA A 116 27.21 0.50 0.71
CA ALA A 116 26.87 -0.41 1.81
C ALA A 116 28.05 -1.30 2.23
N LYS A 117 28.95 -1.62 1.30
CA LYS A 117 30.18 -2.39 1.56
C LYS A 117 31.38 -1.55 1.96
N GLY A 118 31.25 -0.23 1.94
CA GLY A 118 32.34 0.70 2.26
C GLY A 118 33.39 0.83 1.15
N ASP A 119 33.16 0.24 -0.02
CA ASP A 119 34.00 0.38 -1.20
C ASP A 119 33.89 1.79 -1.81
N TYR A 120 32.78 2.49 -1.54
CA TYR A 120 32.55 3.86 -1.95
C TYR A 120 32.04 4.74 -0.79
N ALA A 121 32.84 5.71 -0.36
CA ALA A 121 32.44 6.71 0.63
C ALA A 121 31.58 7.82 -0.03
N HIS A 122 30.27 7.62 -0.07
CA HIS A 122 29.33 8.58 -0.66
C HIS A 122 29.08 9.79 0.26
N PRO A 123 29.06 11.03 -0.26
CA PRO A 123 28.94 12.23 0.58
C PRO A 123 27.58 12.39 1.28
N LEU A 124 26.51 11.80 0.74
CA LEU A 124 25.13 11.98 1.23
C LEU A 124 24.46 10.72 1.77
N VAL A 125 25.11 9.56 1.62
CA VAL A 125 24.51 8.25 1.97
C VAL A 125 25.51 7.50 2.83
N SER A 126 25.10 7.14 4.05
CA SER A 126 25.93 6.32 4.94
C SER A 126 25.90 4.85 4.52
N GLN A 127 26.89 4.08 4.96
CA GLN A 127 26.91 2.62 4.72
C GLN A 127 25.65 1.95 5.28
N GLU A 128 25.20 2.38 6.47
CA GLU A 128 23.98 1.88 7.12
C GLU A 128 22.72 2.20 6.31
N HIS A 129 22.59 3.44 5.81
CA HIS A 129 21.45 3.83 4.97
C HIS A 129 21.41 2.99 3.69
N ALA A 130 22.53 2.87 2.99
CA ALA A 130 22.60 2.08 1.75
C ALA A 130 22.29 0.60 2.00
N HIS A 131 22.80 0.05 3.11
CA HIS A 131 22.51 -1.34 3.51
C HIS A 131 21.01 -1.55 3.78
N HIS A 132 20.38 -0.63 4.52
CA HIS A 132 18.94 -0.68 4.82
C HIS A 132 18.09 -0.58 3.54
N TYR A 133 18.40 0.37 2.66
CA TYR A 133 17.70 0.55 1.39
C TYR A 133 17.76 -0.71 0.52
N LEU A 134 18.97 -1.25 0.28
CA LEU A 134 19.13 -2.44 -0.56
C LEU A 134 18.44 -3.66 0.04
N THR A 135 18.43 -3.77 1.36
CA THR A 135 17.73 -4.84 2.05
C THR A 135 16.23 -4.77 1.81
N GLN A 136 15.63 -3.58 1.83
CA GLN A 136 14.22 -3.38 1.47
C GLN A 136 13.95 -3.69 -0.01
N VAL A 137 14.80 -3.22 -0.93
CA VAL A 137 14.70 -3.52 -2.36
C VAL A 137 14.73 -5.03 -2.60
N MET A 138 15.67 -5.72 -1.95
CA MET A 138 15.81 -7.17 -1.99
C MET A 138 14.59 -7.90 -1.44
N ALA A 139 14.06 -7.46 -0.30
CA ALA A 139 12.88 -8.01 0.34
C ALA A 139 11.65 -7.95 -0.59
N ILE A 140 11.36 -6.78 -1.14
CA ILE A 140 10.18 -6.54 -2.02
C ILE A 140 10.25 -7.38 -3.30
N ASN A 141 11.47 -7.63 -3.78
CA ASN A 141 11.71 -8.29 -5.06
C ASN A 141 12.35 -9.68 -4.90
N LEU A 142 12.19 -10.30 -3.73
CA LEU A 142 12.86 -11.56 -3.37
C LEU A 142 12.59 -12.70 -4.37
N TRP A 143 11.40 -12.70 -4.98
CA TRP A 143 11.02 -13.67 -6.02
C TRP A 143 11.96 -13.67 -7.24
N LEU A 144 12.68 -12.58 -7.52
CA LEU A 144 13.71 -12.50 -8.58
C LEU A 144 14.90 -13.43 -8.31
N LEU A 145 15.16 -13.79 -7.05
CA LEU A 145 16.26 -14.71 -6.69
C LEU A 145 15.94 -16.17 -7.00
N PHE A 146 14.66 -16.54 -7.03
CA PHE A 146 14.26 -17.95 -6.99
C PHE A 146 13.49 -18.40 -8.24
N ASN A 147 12.88 -17.46 -8.97
CA ASN A 147 12.06 -17.80 -10.12
C ASN A 147 12.76 -17.45 -11.44
N ALA A 148 12.67 -18.37 -12.41
CA ALA A 148 13.02 -18.06 -13.81
C ALA A 148 12.04 -17.02 -14.42
N PRO A 149 12.41 -16.33 -15.51
CA PRO A 149 11.51 -15.45 -16.25
C PRO A 149 10.19 -16.12 -16.61
N SER A 150 9.07 -15.52 -16.21
CA SER A 150 7.75 -16.00 -16.60
C SER A 150 7.54 -15.87 -18.12
N GLU A 151 6.52 -16.51 -18.68
CA GLU A 151 6.17 -16.34 -20.11
C GLU A 151 5.84 -14.87 -20.42
N ALA A 152 5.07 -14.22 -19.55
CA ALA A 152 4.69 -12.81 -19.67
C ALA A 152 5.91 -11.86 -19.63
N GLU A 153 6.89 -12.14 -18.76
CA GLU A 153 8.14 -11.37 -18.71
C GLU A 153 9.00 -11.59 -19.95
N ARG A 154 8.97 -12.81 -20.51
CA ARG A 154 9.69 -13.13 -21.75
C ARG A 154 9.08 -12.40 -22.94
N GLU A 155 7.76 -12.24 -22.98
CA GLU A 155 7.09 -11.45 -24.03
C GLU A 155 7.34 -9.95 -23.89
N THR A 156 7.26 -9.40 -22.67
CA THR A 156 7.35 -7.96 -22.41
C THR A 156 8.79 -7.43 -22.36
N GLN A 157 9.71 -8.15 -21.70
CA GLN A 157 11.06 -7.69 -21.43
C GLN A 157 12.14 -8.49 -22.19
N GLY A 158 11.81 -9.69 -22.69
CA GLY A 158 12.74 -10.57 -23.38
C GLY A 158 14.00 -10.85 -22.56
N ARG A 159 15.17 -10.44 -23.07
CA ARG A 159 16.45 -10.65 -22.37
C ARG A 159 16.67 -9.72 -21.17
N LEU A 160 15.93 -8.61 -21.07
CA LEU A 160 16.07 -7.65 -19.95
C LEU A 160 15.66 -8.28 -18.62
N ALA A 161 14.70 -9.22 -18.63
CA ALA A 161 14.26 -9.95 -17.45
C ALA A 161 15.40 -10.72 -16.75
N ASN A 162 16.49 -11.01 -17.45
CA ASN A 162 17.68 -11.65 -16.87
C ASN A 162 18.58 -10.66 -16.11
N ILE A 163 18.56 -9.37 -16.45
CA ILE A 163 19.38 -8.35 -15.78
C ILE A 163 18.95 -8.25 -14.31
N SER A 164 17.65 -8.09 -14.06
CA SER A 164 17.10 -7.95 -12.71
C SER A 164 17.44 -9.17 -11.84
N ARG A 165 17.43 -10.38 -12.41
CA ARG A 165 17.80 -11.61 -11.67
C ARG A 165 19.29 -11.70 -11.37
N GLN A 166 20.14 -11.38 -12.36
CA GLN A 166 21.59 -11.36 -12.16
C GLN A 166 22.00 -10.30 -11.13
N LEU A 167 21.37 -9.12 -11.19
CA LEU A 167 21.53 -8.07 -10.19
C LEU A 167 21.16 -8.60 -8.82
N PHE A 168 19.99 -9.21 -8.66
CA PHE A 168 19.51 -9.67 -7.37
C PHE A 168 20.38 -10.78 -6.79
N HIS A 169 20.81 -11.76 -7.60
CA HIS A 169 21.78 -12.76 -7.14
C HIS A 169 23.07 -12.11 -6.63
N HIS A 170 23.59 -11.14 -7.36
CA HIS A 170 24.79 -10.41 -6.96
C HIS A 170 24.58 -9.59 -5.68
N LEU A 171 23.45 -8.90 -5.53
CA LEU A 171 23.09 -8.18 -4.30
C LEU A 171 22.98 -9.15 -3.12
N ALA A 172 22.33 -10.31 -3.29
CA ALA A 172 22.15 -11.31 -2.24
C ALA A 172 23.47 -11.94 -1.77
N GLU A 173 24.33 -12.33 -2.72
CA GLU A 173 25.65 -12.87 -2.42
C GLU A 173 26.52 -11.87 -1.66
N ARG A 174 26.42 -10.58 -2.02
CA ARG A 174 27.20 -9.53 -1.36
C ARG A 174 26.61 -9.18 -0.01
N ILE A 175 25.31 -8.93 0.12
CA ILE A 175 24.66 -8.43 1.36
C ILE A 175 24.51 -9.55 2.41
N GLY A 176 24.15 -10.76 1.98
CA GLY A 176 23.83 -11.90 2.84
C GLY A 176 22.32 -12.14 2.94
N TYR A 177 21.91 -13.41 2.81
CA TYR A 177 20.49 -13.81 2.84
C TYR A 177 19.84 -13.63 4.22
N GLU A 178 20.61 -13.80 5.30
CA GLU A 178 20.17 -13.68 6.70
C GLU A 178 19.50 -12.32 6.98
N TYR A 179 20.21 -11.22 6.71
CA TYR A 179 19.73 -9.85 6.93
C TYR A 179 18.52 -9.47 6.07
N VAL A 180 18.44 -10.01 4.86
CA VAL A 180 17.35 -9.74 3.92
C VAL A 180 16.04 -10.34 4.41
N ILE A 181 16.11 -11.57 4.93
CA ILE A 181 14.93 -12.29 5.40
C ILE A 181 14.37 -11.65 6.67
N ASP A 182 15.19 -11.26 7.63
CA ASP A 182 14.69 -10.63 8.86
C ASP A 182 14.01 -9.27 8.62
N GLN A 183 14.60 -8.42 7.79
CA GLN A 183 13.96 -7.15 7.42
C GLN A 183 12.70 -7.36 6.58
N LEU A 184 12.66 -8.36 5.70
CA LEU A 184 11.45 -8.73 4.98
C LEU A 184 10.34 -9.18 5.95
N ILE A 185 10.68 -9.98 6.96
CA ILE A 185 9.73 -10.41 7.98
C ILE A 185 9.17 -9.20 8.74
N ASP A 186 10.03 -8.29 9.19
CA ASP A 186 9.61 -7.05 9.86
C ASP A 186 8.68 -6.21 8.99
N GLU A 187 8.98 -6.12 7.69
CA GLU A 187 8.17 -5.42 6.72
C GLU A 187 6.80 -6.07 6.49
N ILE A 188 6.76 -7.41 6.35
CA ILE A 188 5.49 -8.16 6.26
C ILE A 188 4.64 -7.91 7.50
N TRP A 189 5.23 -7.96 8.70
CA TRP A 189 4.50 -7.66 9.94
C TRP A 189 4.01 -6.22 9.99
N ARG A 190 4.80 -5.27 9.52
CA ARG A 190 4.42 -3.84 9.43
C ARG A 190 3.21 -3.64 8.51
N ILE A 191 3.19 -4.32 7.36
CA ILE A 191 2.06 -4.28 6.42
C ILE A 191 0.83 -4.98 7.02
N LEU A 192 1.00 -6.17 7.61
CA LEU A 192 -0.11 -6.95 8.17
C LEU A 192 -0.80 -6.24 9.35
N LYS A 193 -0.11 -5.39 10.10
CA LYS A 193 -0.73 -4.53 11.14
C LYS A 193 -1.78 -3.56 10.57
N GLN A 194 -1.70 -3.22 9.29
CA GLN A 194 -2.70 -2.37 8.63
C GLN A 194 -3.92 -3.17 8.16
N ARG A 195 -3.89 -4.51 8.26
CA ARG A 195 -4.94 -5.45 7.84
C ARG A 195 -5.47 -5.13 6.42
N PRO A 196 -4.60 -5.11 5.39
CA PRO A 196 -5.04 -4.84 4.03
C PRO A 196 -6.01 -5.93 3.54
N ILE A 197 -6.96 -5.53 2.69
CA ILE A 197 -7.86 -6.48 2.01
C ILE A 197 -7.08 -7.31 0.99
N GLN A 198 -6.20 -6.64 0.23
CA GLN A 198 -5.32 -7.29 -0.73
C GLN A 198 -4.11 -7.90 -0.02
N VAL A 199 -4.06 -9.23 0.02
CA VAL A 199 -3.02 -9.98 0.74
C VAL A 199 -2.18 -10.86 -0.17
N ASP A 200 -2.44 -10.92 -1.47
CA ASP A 200 -1.80 -11.88 -2.37
C ASP A 200 -0.29 -11.62 -2.54
N ALA A 201 0.11 -10.36 -2.65
CA ALA A 201 1.53 -9.99 -2.65
C ALA A 201 2.23 -10.42 -1.34
N ILE A 202 1.53 -10.28 -0.19
CA ILE A 202 2.04 -10.69 1.12
C ILE A 202 2.17 -12.21 1.19
N LYS A 203 1.16 -12.95 0.72
CA LYS A 203 1.18 -14.41 0.64
C LYS A 203 2.35 -14.87 -0.24
N GLN A 204 2.58 -14.25 -1.39
CA GLN A 204 3.71 -14.55 -2.26
C GLN A 204 5.06 -14.33 -1.55
N MET A 205 5.23 -13.21 -0.83
CA MET A 205 6.45 -12.97 -0.04
C MET A 205 6.66 -14.07 1.02
N ILE A 206 5.60 -14.47 1.73
CA ILE A 206 5.65 -15.56 2.71
C ILE A 206 5.97 -16.90 2.05
N THR A 207 5.41 -17.18 0.87
CA THR A 207 5.75 -18.39 0.09
C THR A 207 7.24 -18.41 -0.21
N GLN A 208 7.82 -17.28 -0.64
CA GLN A 208 9.25 -17.22 -0.93
C GLN A 208 10.09 -17.48 0.33
N ILE A 209 9.70 -16.94 1.48
CA ILE A 209 10.36 -17.25 2.76
C ILE A 209 10.28 -18.74 3.08
N ALA A 210 9.11 -19.36 2.93
CA ALA A 210 8.93 -20.80 3.16
C ALA A 210 9.82 -21.64 2.24
N LEU A 211 9.94 -21.26 0.96
CA LEU A 211 10.83 -21.92 0.00
C LEU A 211 12.31 -21.73 0.38
N CYS A 212 12.69 -20.56 0.89
CA CYS A 212 14.04 -20.32 1.39
C CYS A 212 14.37 -21.22 2.58
N GLN A 213 13.46 -21.30 3.57
CA GLN A 213 13.64 -22.14 4.77
C GLN A 213 13.74 -23.63 4.43
N ALA A 214 13.07 -24.07 3.35
CA ALA A 214 13.10 -25.45 2.90
C ALA A 214 14.33 -25.80 2.04
N ASN A 215 15.10 -24.81 1.57
CA ASN A 215 16.24 -25.04 0.68
C ASN A 215 17.52 -25.31 1.48
N PRO A 216 18.11 -26.52 1.40
CA PRO A 216 19.32 -26.88 2.14
C PRO A 216 20.58 -26.13 1.67
N ASP A 217 20.55 -25.52 0.47
CA ASP A 217 21.68 -24.75 -0.07
C ASP A 217 21.73 -23.31 0.47
N ILE A 218 20.71 -22.87 1.21
CA ILE A 218 20.63 -21.52 1.79
C ILE A 218 20.83 -21.62 3.30
N ASP A 219 21.92 -21.03 3.80
CA ASP A 219 22.16 -20.90 5.24
C ASP A 219 21.48 -19.61 5.75
N LEU A 220 20.42 -19.77 6.55
CA LEU A 220 19.69 -18.68 7.18
C LEU A 220 20.19 -18.37 8.61
N GLY A 221 21.18 -19.10 9.13
CA GLY A 221 21.74 -18.84 10.46
C GLY A 221 20.68 -18.86 11.58
N ALA A 222 20.61 -17.78 12.37
CA ALA A 222 19.61 -17.58 13.43
C ALA A 222 18.40 -16.75 12.97
N SER A 223 18.38 -16.31 11.71
CA SER A 223 17.28 -15.53 11.13
C SER A 223 16.09 -16.40 10.76
N GLY A 224 14.92 -15.76 10.60
CA GLY A 224 13.69 -16.47 10.26
C GLY A 224 12.85 -16.96 11.46
N HIS A 225 13.28 -16.74 12.70
CA HIS A 225 12.45 -17.04 13.88
C HIS A 225 11.09 -16.31 13.89
N GLY A 226 10.99 -15.15 13.22
CA GLY A 226 9.74 -14.43 13.01
C GLY A 226 8.90 -14.90 11.81
N ALA A 227 9.49 -15.71 10.91
CA ALA A 227 8.83 -16.24 9.72
C ALA A 227 7.97 -17.46 10.00
N ASP A 228 8.35 -18.31 10.96
CA ASP A 228 7.63 -19.56 11.24
C ASP A 228 6.13 -19.33 11.46
N ARG A 229 5.78 -18.23 12.16
CA ARG A 229 4.39 -17.85 12.40
C ARG A 229 3.67 -17.36 11.14
N LEU A 230 4.37 -16.67 10.24
CA LEU A 230 3.85 -16.22 8.95
C LEU A 230 3.63 -17.40 8.00
N VAL A 231 4.60 -18.29 7.91
CA VAL A 231 4.53 -19.50 7.08
C VAL A 231 3.45 -20.44 7.63
N SER A 232 3.44 -20.68 8.94
CA SER A 232 2.45 -21.57 9.55
C SER A 232 1.04 -21.03 9.40
N SER A 233 0.80 -19.71 9.45
CA SER A 233 -0.57 -19.17 9.30
C SER A 233 -1.20 -19.47 7.94
N LEU A 234 -0.40 -19.71 6.89
CA LEU A 234 -0.86 -20.06 5.55
C LEU A 234 -0.85 -21.56 5.28
N TYR A 235 0.24 -22.25 5.63
CA TYR A 235 0.52 -23.62 5.17
C TYR A 235 0.36 -24.70 6.23
N GLY A 236 0.25 -24.34 7.52
CA GLY A 236 0.07 -25.32 8.59
C GLY A 236 -0.37 -24.71 9.92
N PRO A 237 -1.50 -23.98 9.96
CA PRO A 237 -1.92 -23.25 11.17
C PRO A 237 -2.33 -24.15 12.32
N THR A 238 -2.65 -25.42 12.04
CA THR A 238 -3.16 -26.39 13.01
C THR A 238 -2.47 -27.74 12.89
N GLN A 239 -2.70 -28.62 13.86
CA GLN A 239 -1.99 -29.90 13.94
C GLN A 239 -2.35 -30.82 12.76
N ALA A 240 -3.59 -30.78 12.28
CA ALA A 240 -4.02 -31.65 11.19
C ALA A 240 -3.60 -31.19 9.78
N CYS A 241 -3.04 -29.97 9.64
CA CYS A 241 -2.48 -29.47 8.40
C CYS A 241 -1.00 -29.03 8.53
N ARG A 242 -0.34 -29.36 9.65
CA ARG A 242 0.99 -28.83 10.00
C ARG A 242 2.06 -29.06 8.94
N GLU A 243 1.98 -30.16 8.21
CA GLU A 243 2.90 -30.56 7.16
C GLU A 243 2.46 -30.14 5.75
N ASP A 244 1.44 -29.30 5.62
CA ASP A 244 0.80 -28.89 4.35
C ASP A 244 0.34 -30.10 3.48
N PRO A 245 -0.59 -30.94 3.99
CA PRO A 245 -0.92 -32.23 3.35
C PRO A 245 -1.73 -32.10 2.05
N GLY A 246 -2.17 -30.91 1.66
CA GLY A 246 -3.13 -30.68 0.59
C GLY A 246 -4.59 -30.76 1.05
N ILE A 247 -5.45 -30.01 0.36
CA ILE A 247 -6.87 -29.78 0.73
C ILE A 247 -7.67 -31.08 0.86
N ASP A 248 -7.50 -32.02 -0.07
CA ASP A 248 -8.26 -33.27 -0.08
C ASP A 248 -7.90 -34.18 1.10
N ILE A 249 -6.61 -34.28 1.42
CA ILE A 249 -6.14 -35.07 2.56
C ILE A 249 -6.61 -34.42 3.86
N TYR A 250 -6.52 -33.09 3.97
CA TYR A 250 -7.03 -32.38 5.13
C TYR A 250 -8.53 -32.60 5.34
N ARG A 251 -9.33 -32.52 4.26
CA ARG A 251 -10.78 -32.80 4.34
C ARG A 251 -11.07 -34.20 4.86
N GLY A 252 -10.36 -35.22 4.39
CA GLY A 252 -10.51 -36.59 4.89
C GLY A 252 -10.04 -36.79 6.34
N ARG A 253 -9.20 -35.90 6.88
CA ARG A 253 -8.83 -35.89 8.31
C ARG A 253 -9.97 -35.37 9.17
N LEU A 254 -10.66 -34.31 8.74
CA LEU A 254 -11.79 -33.72 9.46
C LEU A 254 -12.87 -34.78 9.79
N GLU A 255 -13.20 -35.63 8.82
CA GLU A 255 -14.20 -36.71 8.95
C GLU A 255 -13.87 -37.75 10.03
N ARG A 256 -12.62 -37.81 10.48
CA ARG A 256 -12.14 -38.78 11.48
C ARG A 256 -11.92 -38.15 12.85
N MET A 257 -12.08 -36.84 12.97
CA MET A 257 -11.88 -36.12 14.23
C MET A 257 -13.06 -36.37 15.16
N ASP A 258 -12.75 -36.50 16.45
CA ASP A 258 -13.77 -36.37 17.49
C ASP A 258 -14.08 -34.88 17.75
N ASN A 259 -15.16 -34.61 18.50
CA ASN A 259 -15.59 -33.23 18.78
C ASN A 259 -14.51 -32.40 19.47
N ALA A 260 -13.69 -33.01 20.35
CA ALA A 260 -12.63 -32.31 21.06
C ALA A 260 -11.48 -31.90 20.12
N THR A 261 -11.07 -32.80 19.22
CA THR A 261 -10.05 -32.52 18.21
C THR A 261 -10.55 -31.49 17.21
N LEU A 262 -11.80 -31.60 16.76
CA LEU A 262 -12.41 -30.64 15.85
C LEU A 262 -12.53 -29.25 16.48
N GLN A 263 -12.88 -29.15 17.75
CA GLN A 263 -12.87 -27.89 18.49
C GLN A 263 -11.46 -27.29 18.62
N ALA A 264 -10.46 -28.12 18.93
CA ALA A 264 -9.07 -27.66 19.03
C ALA A 264 -8.55 -27.14 17.67
N GLU A 265 -8.92 -27.80 16.57
CA GLU A 265 -8.65 -27.35 15.21
C GLU A 265 -9.30 -25.99 14.93
N SER A 266 -10.61 -25.84 15.20
CA SER A 266 -11.33 -24.57 15.06
C SER A 266 -10.66 -23.41 15.81
N ILE A 267 -10.28 -23.62 17.07
CA ILE A 267 -9.59 -22.60 17.88
C ILE A 267 -8.20 -22.29 17.31
N GLY A 268 -7.48 -23.29 16.80
CA GLY A 268 -6.17 -23.11 16.17
C GLY A 268 -6.23 -22.22 14.93
N PHE A 269 -7.20 -22.46 14.04
CA PHE A 269 -7.43 -21.62 12.87
C PHE A 269 -7.81 -20.19 13.24
N ALA A 270 -8.76 -20.02 14.16
CA ALA A 270 -9.17 -18.71 14.64
C ALA A 270 -7.98 -17.89 15.14
N ARG A 271 -7.13 -18.50 15.97
CA ARG A 271 -5.93 -17.86 16.50
C ARG A 271 -4.96 -17.44 15.39
N ALA A 272 -4.58 -18.37 14.51
CA ALA A 272 -3.65 -18.08 13.42
C ALA A 272 -4.15 -16.95 12.50
N MET A 273 -5.45 -16.95 12.22
CA MET A 273 -6.12 -15.92 11.42
C MET A 273 -6.12 -14.57 12.12
N HIS A 274 -6.55 -14.47 13.38
CA HIS A 274 -6.62 -13.18 14.09
C HIS A 274 -5.25 -12.59 14.40
N ASP A 275 -4.24 -13.43 14.62
CA ASP A 275 -2.86 -13.01 14.87
C ASP A 275 -2.27 -12.27 13.65
N THR A 276 -2.47 -12.84 12.46
CA THR A 276 -1.81 -12.36 11.23
C THR A 276 -2.71 -11.54 10.32
N GLY A 277 -4.04 -11.73 10.40
CA GLY A 277 -5.01 -11.26 9.41
C GLY A 277 -5.00 -12.10 8.12
N LEU A 278 -4.19 -13.16 8.04
CA LEU A 278 -4.12 -14.06 6.88
C LEU A 278 -4.97 -15.30 7.10
N VAL A 279 -5.59 -15.80 6.03
CA VAL A 279 -6.38 -17.03 6.09
C VAL A 279 -5.76 -18.13 5.25
N SER A 280 -5.49 -19.27 5.89
CA SER A 280 -5.12 -20.51 5.20
C SER A 280 -6.31 -21.08 4.41
N PRO A 281 -6.08 -21.63 3.19
CA PRO A 281 -7.10 -22.37 2.45
C PRO A 281 -7.76 -23.51 3.25
N TYR A 282 -7.04 -24.12 4.19
CA TYR A 282 -7.58 -25.17 5.07
C TYR A 282 -8.71 -24.65 5.99
N HIS A 283 -8.67 -23.37 6.38
CA HIS A 283 -9.74 -22.78 7.19
C HIS A 283 -11.07 -22.71 6.42
N ALA A 284 -11.01 -22.39 5.12
CA ALA A 284 -12.19 -22.40 4.26
C ALA A 284 -12.80 -23.82 4.15
N VAL A 285 -11.95 -24.86 4.09
CA VAL A 285 -12.39 -26.27 4.10
C VAL A 285 -13.08 -26.61 5.42
N LEU A 286 -12.50 -26.22 6.55
CA LEU A 286 -13.07 -26.42 7.88
C LEU A 286 -14.47 -25.80 8.01
N LEU A 287 -14.64 -24.52 7.65
CA LEU A 287 -15.94 -23.85 7.80
C LEU A 287 -17.03 -24.53 6.97
N ARG A 288 -16.71 -24.96 5.75
CA ARG A 288 -17.67 -25.68 4.90
C ARG A 288 -18.03 -27.04 5.49
N TYR A 289 -17.05 -27.76 6.03
CA TYR A 289 -17.29 -29.02 6.74
C TYR A 289 -18.20 -28.84 7.97
N LEU A 290 -17.95 -27.79 8.78
CA LEU A 290 -18.80 -27.48 9.94
C LEU A 290 -20.26 -27.19 9.55
N LEU A 291 -20.52 -26.61 8.38
CA LEU A 291 -21.89 -26.41 7.90
C LEU A 291 -22.62 -27.71 7.50
N GLU A 292 -21.88 -28.79 7.26
CA GLU A 292 -22.44 -30.10 6.88
C GLU A 292 -22.69 -30.98 8.12
N GLU A 293 -21.75 -30.99 9.07
CA GLU A 293 -21.84 -31.81 10.30
C GLU A 293 -22.62 -31.15 11.44
N GLY A 294 -22.50 -29.82 11.59
CA GLY A 294 -23.11 -29.07 12.68
C GLY A 294 -22.35 -27.79 12.99
N ASP A 295 -23.04 -26.66 12.92
CA ASP A 295 -22.47 -25.31 13.01
C ASP A 295 -22.17 -24.82 14.44
N HIS A 296 -22.29 -25.69 15.44
CA HIS A 296 -22.02 -25.38 16.84
C HIS A 296 -20.59 -24.86 17.11
N LEU A 297 -19.62 -25.22 16.26
CA LEU A 297 -18.22 -24.75 16.33
C LEU A 297 -17.91 -23.58 15.39
N LEU A 298 -18.92 -23.05 14.68
CA LEU A 298 -18.71 -21.99 13.70
C LEU A 298 -18.24 -20.69 14.37
N SER A 299 -18.74 -20.40 15.57
CA SER A 299 -18.31 -19.26 16.38
C SER A 299 -16.84 -19.38 16.80
N GLU A 300 -16.42 -20.58 17.21
CA GLU A 300 -15.05 -20.88 17.63
C GLU A 300 -14.08 -20.82 16.45
N ALA A 301 -14.45 -21.37 15.29
CA ALA A 301 -13.62 -21.37 14.09
C ALA A 301 -13.38 -19.93 13.56
N LEU A 302 -14.41 -19.08 13.62
CA LEU A 302 -14.29 -17.66 13.28
C LEU A 302 -13.59 -16.83 14.38
N GLY A 303 -13.42 -17.37 15.59
CA GLY A 303 -12.83 -16.67 16.73
C GLY A 303 -13.70 -15.52 17.24
N LEU A 304 -15.02 -15.69 17.24
CA LEU A 304 -15.95 -14.60 17.56
C LEU A 304 -16.03 -14.34 19.07
N SER A 305 -16.09 -13.05 19.42
CA SER A 305 -16.48 -12.54 20.73
C SER A 305 -17.98 -12.76 20.99
N SER A 306 -18.47 -12.32 22.15
CA SER A 306 -19.92 -12.31 22.42
C SER A 306 -20.70 -11.53 21.37
N THR A 307 -20.16 -10.40 20.89
CA THR A 307 -20.83 -9.57 19.88
C THR A 307 -20.94 -10.29 18.55
N GLY A 308 -19.84 -10.86 18.06
CA GLY A 308 -19.83 -11.62 16.81
C GLY A 308 -20.71 -12.87 16.89
N ARG A 309 -20.68 -13.57 18.04
CA ARG A 309 -21.51 -14.76 18.28
C ARG A 309 -22.99 -14.44 18.27
N ASP A 310 -23.42 -13.38 18.95
CA ASP A 310 -24.82 -12.96 18.95
C ASP A 310 -25.27 -12.57 17.54
N CYS A 311 -24.43 -11.84 16.80
CA CYS A 311 -24.69 -11.49 15.41
C CYS A 311 -24.85 -12.73 14.52
N LEU A 312 -23.95 -13.70 14.64
CA LEU A 312 -24.02 -14.98 13.93
C LEU A 312 -25.33 -15.71 14.23
N LEU A 313 -25.71 -15.81 15.51
CA LEU A 313 -26.92 -16.54 15.91
C LEU A 313 -28.20 -15.84 15.41
N CYS A 314 -28.24 -14.51 15.45
CA CYS A 314 -29.37 -13.72 14.93
C CYS A 314 -29.53 -13.86 13.40
N TYR A 315 -28.41 -13.92 12.66
CA TYR A 315 -28.40 -13.93 11.19
C TYR A 315 -27.89 -15.25 10.61
N ARG A 316 -28.08 -16.36 11.33
CA ARG A 316 -27.51 -17.69 11.05
C ARG A 316 -27.67 -18.14 9.60
N GLU A 317 -28.87 -18.05 9.05
CA GLU A 317 -29.14 -18.47 7.66
C GLU A 317 -28.40 -17.62 6.62
N LEU A 318 -28.26 -16.31 6.87
CA LEU A 318 -27.50 -15.43 6.01
C LEU A 318 -26.01 -15.78 6.07
N VAL A 319 -25.46 -15.99 7.28
CA VAL A 319 -24.07 -16.42 7.46
C VAL A 319 -23.78 -17.73 6.75
N HIS A 320 -24.67 -18.72 6.86
CA HIS A 320 -24.55 -19.99 6.14
C HIS A 320 -24.55 -19.79 4.62
N ALA A 321 -25.45 -18.95 4.10
CA ALA A 321 -25.51 -18.67 2.68
C ALA A 321 -24.25 -17.94 2.17
N LEU A 322 -23.68 -17.03 2.96
CA LEU A 322 -22.43 -16.34 2.67
C LEU A 322 -21.25 -17.32 2.61
N ILE A 323 -21.12 -18.21 3.60
CA ILE A 323 -20.06 -19.23 3.61
C ILE A 323 -20.20 -20.15 2.39
N ARG A 324 -21.41 -20.66 2.12
CA ARG A 324 -21.63 -21.56 0.97
C ARG A 324 -21.28 -20.89 -0.36
N SER A 325 -21.57 -19.58 -0.50
CA SER A 325 -21.45 -18.86 -1.77
C SER A 325 -20.10 -18.18 -1.99
N GLY A 326 -19.37 -17.85 -0.94
CA GLY A 326 -18.15 -17.02 -1.02
C GLY A 326 -16.92 -17.60 -0.33
N VAL A 327 -17.04 -18.62 0.52
CA VAL A 327 -15.89 -19.22 1.23
C VAL A 327 -15.46 -20.50 0.52
N TYR A 328 -14.32 -20.41 -0.16
CA TYR A 328 -13.62 -21.49 -0.85
C TYR A 328 -12.12 -21.39 -0.58
N PRO A 329 -11.33 -22.45 -0.82
CA PRO A 329 -9.88 -22.39 -0.71
C PRO A 329 -9.25 -21.22 -1.48
N ALA A 330 -9.76 -20.94 -2.69
CA ALA A 330 -9.29 -19.83 -3.52
C ALA A 330 -9.72 -18.44 -3.02
N THR A 331 -10.79 -18.36 -2.21
CA THR A 331 -11.37 -17.14 -1.63
C THR A 331 -11.29 -17.16 -0.10
N ALA A 332 -10.24 -17.78 0.45
CA ALA A 332 -10.15 -18.05 1.88
C ALA A 332 -10.14 -16.76 2.72
N GLN A 333 -9.71 -15.62 2.16
CA GLN A 333 -9.68 -14.35 2.88
C GLN A 333 -11.08 -13.87 3.29
N ALA A 334 -12.12 -14.34 2.60
CA ALA A 334 -13.53 -14.13 2.95
C ALA A 334 -13.85 -14.55 4.40
N VAL A 335 -13.13 -15.52 4.96
CA VAL A 335 -13.33 -15.98 6.35
C VAL A 335 -13.02 -14.86 7.36
N TYR A 336 -11.90 -14.16 7.17
CA TYR A 336 -11.52 -13.07 8.06
C TYR A 336 -12.43 -11.85 7.88
N GLY A 337 -12.80 -11.55 6.63
CA GLY A 337 -13.81 -10.54 6.32
C GLY A 337 -15.15 -10.82 7.01
N LEU A 338 -15.64 -12.05 6.92
CA LEU A 338 -16.87 -12.49 7.59
C LEU A 338 -16.76 -12.39 9.11
N ALA A 339 -15.66 -12.86 9.71
CA ALA A 339 -15.45 -12.78 11.14
C ALA A 339 -15.55 -11.33 11.63
N LEU A 340 -14.83 -10.40 10.98
CA LEU A 340 -14.84 -9.00 11.38
C LEU A 340 -16.14 -8.27 11.05
N LEU A 341 -16.84 -8.64 9.98
CA LEU A 341 -18.18 -8.12 9.70
C LEU A 341 -19.13 -8.45 10.86
N LEU A 342 -19.07 -9.68 11.38
CA LEU A 342 -19.87 -10.11 12.53
C LEU A 342 -19.45 -9.39 13.82
N GLU A 343 -18.15 -9.22 14.07
CA GLU A 343 -17.64 -8.45 15.23
C GLU A 343 -18.12 -7.01 15.23
N ARG A 344 -18.24 -6.39 14.06
CA ARG A 344 -18.77 -5.02 13.94
C ARG A 344 -20.27 -4.94 14.20
N GLY A 345 -20.99 -6.06 14.21
CA GLY A 345 -22.44 -6.10 14.45
C GLY A 345 -23.28 -5.36 13.40
N ILE A 346 -22.73 -5.05 12.22
CA ILE A 346 -23.41 -4.19 11.24
C ILE A 346 -24.67 -4.82 10.64
N LEU A 347 -24.84 -6.14 10.75
CA LEU A 347 -26.06 -6.81 10.29
C LEU A 347 -27.31 -6.39 11.09
N TYR A 348 -27.14 -5.87 12.31
CA TYR A 348 -28.23 -5.30 13.10
C TYR A 348 -28.80 -4.00 12.53
N GLN A 349 -28.06 -3.34 11.63
CA GLN A 349 -28.61 -2.23 10.87
C GLN A 349 -29.67 -2.79 9.90
N PRO A 350 -30.94 -2.35 9.99
CA PRO A 350 -32.04 -2.95 9.25
C PRO A 350 -31.81 -3.14 7.74
N PRO A 351 -31.15 -2.23 6.99
CA PRO A 351 -30.97 -2.41 5.54
C PRO A 351 -29.85 -3.39 5.17
N VAL A 352 -28.89 -3.67 6.06
CA VAL A 352 -27.67 -4.40 5.70
C VAL A 352 -27.94 -5.87 5.42
N ALA A 353 -28.64 -6.59 6.30
CA ALA A 353 -28.91 -8.02 6.08
C ALA A 353 -29.75 -8.30 4.80
N PRO A 354 -30.82 -7.55 4.49
CA PRO A 354 -31.52 -7.63 3.20
C PRO A 354 -30.62 -7.31 2.01
N ALA A 355 -29.76 -6.29 2.11
CA ALA A 355 -28.81 -5.94 1.05
C ALA A 355 -27.78 -7.05 0.80
N MET A 356 -27.33 -7.75 1.84
CA MET A 356 -26.46 -8.92 1.72
C MET A 356 -27.17 -10.11 1.04
N TRP A 357 -28.45 -10.34 1.32
CA TRP A 357 -29.25 -11.32 0.57
C TRP A 357 -29.40 -10.95 -0.92
N ARG A 358 -29.53 -9.66 -1.23
CA ARG A 358 -29.50 -9.17 -2.61
C ARG A 358 -28.13 -9.41 -3.25
N GLN A 359 -27.05 -9.10 -2.54
CA GLN A 359 -25.68 -9.31 -3.01
C GLN A 359 -25.42 -10.80 -3.30
N LEU A 360 -25.92 -11.67 -2.43
CA LEU A 360 -25.90 -13.11 -2.64
C LEU A 360 -26.53 -13.49 -3.97
N ASN A 361 -27.66 -12.91 -4.36
CA ASN A 361 -28.41 -13.30 -5.57
C ASN A 361 -28.12 -12.43 -6.80
N LEU A 362 -27.09 -11.60 -6.74
CA LEU A 362 -26.79 -10.64 -7.81
C LEU A 362 -26.41 -11.36 -9.10
N GLN A 363 -27.02 -10.93 -10.21
CA GLN A 363 -26.59 -11.29 -11.56
C GLN A 363 -25.57 -10.24 -11.99
N LEU A 364 -24.37 -10.70 -12.34
CA LEU A 364 -23.29 -9.81 -12.75
C LEU A 364 -23.48 -9.44 -14.23
N SER A 365 -23.11 -8.21 -14.58
CA SER A 365 -23.01 -7.78 -15.97
C SER A 365 -21.83 -8.50 -16.66
N GLU A 366 -21.86 -8.59 -17.98
CA GLU A 366 -20.75 -9.18 -18.77
C GLU A 366 -19.43 -8.46 -18.48
N TRP A 367 -19.48 -7.14 -18.27
CA TRP A 367 -18.32 -6.33 -17.91
C TRP A 367 -17.73 -6.73 -16.56
N ALA A 368 -18.58 -6.88 -15.53
CA ALA A 368 -18.13 -7.25 -14.19
C ALA A 368 -17.55 -8.67 -14.17
N GLU A 369 -18.18 -9.63 -14.85
CA GLU A 369 -17.67 -11.00 -14.97
C GLU A 369 -16.32 -11.05 -15.69
N ALA A 370 -16.18 -10.35 -16.82
CA ALA A 370 -14.94 -10.29 -17.56
C ALA A 370 -13.80 -9.69 -16.74
N ARG A 371 -14.04 -8.60 -16.00
CA ARG A 371 -13.00 -7.99 -15.15
C ARG A 371 -12.55 -8.88 -14.01
N LEU A 372 -13.50 -9.47 -13.29
CA LEU A 372 -13.17 -10.36 -12.16
C LEU A 372 -12.40 -11.58 -12.65
N THR A 373 -12.79 -12.14 -13.80
CA THR A 373 -12.08 -13.27 -14.43
C THR A 373 -10.67 -12.88 -14.88
N LEU A 374 -10.52 -11.70 -15.49
CA LEU A 374 -9.21 -11.20 -15.94
C LEU A 374 -8.25 -10.96 -14.77
N ALA A 375 -8.75 -10.41 -13.65
CA ALA A 375 -7.91 -10.10 -12.48
C ALA A 375 -7.61 -11.31 -11.60
N TYR A 376 -8.58 -12.20 -11.39
CA TYR A 376 -8.51 -13.27 -10.38
C TYR A 376 -8.52 -14.70 -10.95
N GLY A 377 -8.61 -14.85 -12.27
CA GLY A 377 -8.70 -16.12 -12.96
C GLY A 377 -10.05 -16.83 -12.77
N GLU A 378 -10.12 -18.10 -13.22
CA GLU A 378 -11.36 -18.89 -13.27
C GLU A 378 -11.50 -19.90 -12.12
N VAL A 379 -10.52 -19.98 -11.20
CA VAL A 379 -10.53 -20.98 -10.10
C VAL A 379 -11.73 -20.80 -9.17
N ALA A 380 -12.10 -19.55 -8.89
CA ALA A 380 -13.33 -19.21 -8.19
C ALA A 380 -14.24 -18.42 -9.14
N SER A 381 -15.55 -18.61 -9.00
CA SER A 381 -16.49 -17.86 -9.85
C SER A 381 -16.40 -16.35 -9.56
N PRO A 382 -16.66 -15.49 -10.56
CA PRO A 382 -16.72 -14.03 -10.36
C PRO A 382 -17.64 -13.62 -9.20
N ARG A 383 -18.78 -14.30 -9.05
CA ARG A 383 -19.70 -14.06 -7.93
C ARG A 383 -19.07 -14.40 -6.58
N ALA A 384 -18.35 -15.51 -6.45
CA ALA A 384 -17.65 -15.85 -5.22
C ALA A 384 -16.55 -14.82 -4.88
N ARG A 385 -15.82 -14.34 -5.89
CA ARG A 385 -14.82 -13.27 -5.75
C ARG A 385 -15.44 -11.95 -5.29
N LEU A 386 -16.57 -11.55 -5.88
CA LEU A 386 -17.26 -10.34 -5.45
C LEU A 386 -17.79 -10.47 -4.02
N ILE A 387 -18.31 -11.63 -3.62
CA ILE A 387 -18.74 -11.89 -2.24
C ILE A 387 -17.55 -11.79 -1.29
N GLU A 388 -16.41 -12.40 -1.61
CA GLU A 388 -15.16 -12.26 -0.83
C GLU A 388 -14.80 -10.79 -0.65
N GLY A 389 -14.76 -10.00 -1.74
CA GLY A 389 -14.48 -8.58 -1.69
C GLY A 389 -15.46 -7.80 -0.81
N VAL A 390 -16.76 -8.06 -0.91
CA VAL A 390 -17.79 -7.42 -0.07
C VAL A 390 -17.59 -7.76 1.41
N LEU A 391 -17.34 -9.03 1.73
CA LEU A 391 -17.10 -9.46 3.11
C LEU A 391 -15.83 -8.80 3.68
N CYS A 392 -14.74 -8.78 2.92
CA CYS A 392 -13.51 -8.15 3.33
C CYS A 392 -13.68 -6.63 3.48
N MET A 393 -14.33 -5.93 2.55
CA MET A 393 -14.53 -4.48 2.62
C MET A 393 -15.39 -4.08 3.82
N LEU A 394 -16.47 -4.81 4.08
CA LEU A 394 -17.32 -4.59 5.25
C LEU A 394 -16.66 -5.01 6.56
N GLY A 395 -15.81 -6.04 6.58
CA GLY A 395 -15.07 -6.44 7.78
C GLY A 395 -13.87 -5.52 8.08
N LEU A 396 -13.21 -5.02 7.04
CA LEU A 396 -11.94 -4.28 7.08
C LEU A 396 -12.06 -2.95 6.32
N PRO A 397 -12.90 -2.00 6.76
CA PRO A 397 -13.11 -0.74 6.04
C PRO A 397 -11.81 0.07 5.83
N LEU A 398 -10.87 -0.03 6.77
CA LEU A 398 -9.58 0.67 6.71
C LEU A 398 -8.48 -0.13 5.99
N GLY A 399 -8.80 -1.35 5.50
CA GLY A 399 -7.89 -2.19 4.72
C GLY A 399 -8.02 -1.99 3.21
N VAL A 400 -8.92 -1.12 2.77
CA VAL A 400 -9.06 -0.73 1.35
C VAL A 400 -7.77 -0.05 0.90
N GLY A 401 -7.36 -0.30 -0.34
CA GLY A 401 -6.14 0.24 -0.92
C GLY A 401 -6.42 0.81 -2.31
N GLN A 402 -5.73 1.87 -2.70
CA GLN A 402 -5.87 2.46 -4.04
C GLN A 402 -5.05 1.73 -5.13
N GLY A 403 -4.27 0.71 -4.76
CA GLY A 403 -3.27 0.14 -5.67
C GLY A 403 -2.23 1.19 -6.08
N ASN A 404 -1.73 1.08 -7.30
CA ASN A 404 -0.82 2.05 -7.92
C ASN A 404 -1.57 3.11 -8.76
N ASN A 405 -2.84 3.34 -8.44
CA ASN A 405 -3.74 4.17 -9.24
C ASN A 405 -4.00 5.52 -8.55
N PRO A 406 -4.20 6.62 -9.30
CA PRO A 406 -4.50 7.93 -8.75
C PRO A 406 -5.97 8.05 -8.27
N THR A 407 -6.50 7.03 -7.59
CA THR A 407 -7.92 6.90 -7.23
C THR A 407 -8.16 7.02 -5.73
N CYS A 408 -7.34 7.82 -5.04
CA CYS A 408 -7.40 8.03 -3.57
C CYS A 408 -8.80 8.43 -3.08
N GLN A 409 -9.52 9.25 -3.85
CA GLN A 409 -10.87 9.71 -3.48
C GLN A 409 -11.87 8.56 -3.49
N SER A 410 -11.86 7.71 -4.52
CA SER A 410 -12.73 6.54 -4.61
C SER A 410 -12.43 5.53 -3.51
N ALA A 411 -11.15 5.25 -3.24
CA ALA A 411 -10.75 4.34 -2.15
C ALA A 411 -11.19 4.86 -0.77
N ARG A 412 -11.11 6.18 -0.54
CA ARG A 412 -11.59 6.82 0.68
C ARG A 412 -13.11 6.79 0.78
N ALA A 413 -13.83 7.01 -0.31
CA ALA A 413 -15.29 6.89 -0.34
C ALA A 413 -15.73 5.47 0.04
N LEU A 414 -15.16 4.44 -0.60
CA LEU A 414 -15.44 3.03 -0.27
C LEU A 414 -15.15 2.70 1.20
N SER A 415 -14.00 3.14 1.71
CA SER A 415 -13.62 2.98 3.12
C SER A 415 -14.62 3.66 4.08
N MET A 416 -14.98 4.92 3.81
CA MET A 416 -15.93 5.67 4.63
C MET A 416 -17.33 5.07 4.58
N TRP A 417 -17.81 4.61 3.42
CA TRP A 417 -19.11 3.96 3.30
C TRP A 417 -19.12 2.61 4.04
N ALA A 418 -18.09 1.79 3.87
CA ALA A 418 -17.95 0.55 4.65
C ALA A 418 -17.97 0.82 6.17
N TYR A 419 -17.38 1.94 6.61
CA TYR A 419 -17.29 2.31 8.02
C TYR A 419 -18.60 2.90 8.57
N ASN A 420 -19.23 3.85 7.89
CA ASN A 420 -20.38 4.63 8.38
C ASN A 420 -21.74 4.22 7.80
N ASP A 421 -21.78 3.81 6.53
CA ASP A 421 -23.01 3.68 5.74
C ASP A 421 -22.94 2.43 4.83
N PRO A 422 -22.90 1.23 5.45
CA PRO A 422 -22.62 -0.02 4.74
C PRO A 422 -23.71 -0.40 3.73
N ASP A 423 -24.96 0.03 3.92
CA ASP A 423 -26.02 -0.18 2.93
C ASP A 423 -25.86 0.70 1.70
N TYR A 424 -25.39 1.95 1.85
CA TYR A 424 -25.01 2.78 0.70
C TYR A 424 -23.89 2.12 -0.11
N LEU A 425 -22.84 1.61 0.56
CA LEU A 425 -21.79 0.84 -0.12
C LEU A 425 -22.36 -0.34 -0.91
N LEU A 426 -23.19 -1.17 -0.28
CA LEU A 426 -23.81 -2.33 -0.93
C LEU A 426 -24.70 -1.93 -2.11
N GLN A 427 -25.32 -0.76 -2.07
CA GLN A 427 -26.06 -0.20 -3.20
C GLN A 427 -25.13 0.19 -4.35
N MET A 428 -24.01 0.85 -4.07
CA MET A 428 -23.00 1.18 -5.10
C MET A 428 -22.43 -0.08 -5.76
N VAL A 429 -22.12 -1.12 -4.97
CA VAL A 429 -21.66 -2.42 -5.50
C VAL A 429 -22.72 -3.04 -6.39
N THR A 430 -23.99 -3.04 -5.96
CA THR A 430 -25.11 -3.59 -6.73
C THR A 430 -25.23 -2.91 -8.09
N TRP A 431 -25.22 -1.57 -8.12
CA TRP A 431 -25.35 -0.79 -9.35
C TRP A 431 -24.17 -1.01 -10.30
N ALA A 432 -22.93 -0.90 -9.82
CA ALA A 432 -21.76 -1.16 -10.66
C ALA A 432 -21.72 -2.60 -11.20
N ALA A 433 -21.97 -3.60 -10.35
CA ALA A 433 -21.80 -4.99 -10.73
C ALA A 433 -22.94 -5.54 -11.60
N ARG A 434 -24.18 -5.07 -11.44
CA ARG A 434 -25.35 -5.52 -12.21
C ARG A 434 -25.65 -4.63 -13.40
N ASP A 435 -25.64 -3.31 -13.18
CA ASP A 435 -26.12 -2.33 -14.15
C ASP A 435 -24.99 -1.73 -14.99
N ASP A 436 -23.72 -1.95 -14.61
CA ASP A 436 -22.55 -1.30 -15.22
C ASP A 436 -22.71 0.23 -15.26
N GLU A 437 -23.36 0.80 -14.24
CA GLU A 437 -23.64 2.22 -14.12
C GLU A 437 -23.79 2.61 -12.65
N ILE A 438 -23.24 3.76 -12.25
CA ILE A 438 -23.59 4.42 -10.99
C ILE A 438 -24.13 5.81 -11.32
N ILE A 439 -25.22 6.18 -10.64
CA ILE A 439 -25.76 7.54 -10.67
C ILE A 439 -25.61 8.16 -9.28
N MET A 440 -24.82 9.23 -9.18
CA MET A 440 -24.70 10.06 -7.99
C MET A 440 -25.26 11.46 -8.26
N HIS A 441 -25.55 12.21 -7.21
CA HIS A 441 -26.00 13.60 -7.35
C HIS A 441 -24.88 14.55 -6.95
N PHE A 442 -24.81 15.68 -7.65
CA PHE A 442 -23.96 16.80 -7.29
C PHE A 442 -24.85 18.05 -7.26
N GLU A 443 -25.07 18.61 -6.07
CA GLU A 443 -25.93 19.79 -5.86
C GLU A 443 -27.35 19.58 -6.40
N GLY A 444 -27.88 18.36 -6.23
CA GLY A 444 -29.21 17.96 -6.68
C GLY A 444 -29.31 17.60 -8.17
N GLN A 445 -28.22 17.67 -8.94
CA GLN A 445 -28.20 17.25 -10.34
C GLN A 445 -27.57 15.86 -10.50
N PRO A 446 -28.20 14.92 -11.23
CA PRO A 446 -27.62 13.61 -11.43
C PRO A 446 -26.34 13.66 -12.28
N ILE A 447 -25.45 12.70 -12.02
CA ILE A 447 -24.26 12.37 -12.78
C ILE A 447 -24.27 10.85 -12.98
N SER A 448 -24.39 10.41 -14.22
CA SER A 448 -24.17 9.01 -14.62
C SER A 448 -22.69 8.77 -14.87
N SER A 449 -22.17 7.63 -14.39
CA SER A 449 -20.83 7.17 -14.76
C SER A 449 -20.70 6.90 -16.25
N ASN A 450 -21.76 6.47 -16.94
CA ASN A 450 -21.72 6.07 -18.35
C ASN A 450 -21.79 7.24 -19.32
N GLU A 451 -22.47 8.31 -18.94
CA GLU A 451 -22.53 9.55 -19.73
C GLU A 451 -21.28 10.42 -19.56
N SER A 452 -20.46 10.14 -18.53
CA SER A 452 -19.24 10.87 -18.23
C SER A 452 -18.08 10.44 -19.16
N ILE A 453 -17.40 11.42 -19.77
CA ILE A 453 -16.41 11.21 -20.84
C ILE A 453 -15.27 10.26 -20.43
N SER A 454 -14.48 10.68 -19.44
CA SER A 454 -13.31 9.98 -18.91
C SER A 454 -13.11 10.35 -17.44
N GLY A 455 -12.60 9.37 -16.68
CA GLY A 455 -12.18 9.53 -15.29
C GLY A 455 -10.79 10.14 -15.17
N VAL A 456 -10.27 10.23 -13.94
CA VAL A 456 -8.91 10.72 -13.65
C VAL A 456 -7.85 9.66 -14.00
N ALA A 457 -8.18 8.38 -13.88
CA ALA A 457 -7.30 7.28 -14.25
C ALA A 457 -7.25 7.10 -15.79
N THR A 458 -6.04 7.10 -16.36
CA THR A 458 -5.80 6.90 -17.79
C THR A 458 -5.82 5.43 -18.21
N GLU A 459 -5.52 4.53 -17.27
CA GLU A 459 -5.56 3.08 -17.45
C GLU A 459 -6.53 2.45 -16.46
N LEU A 460 -7.09 1.31 -16.84
CA LEU A 460 -8.04 0.57 -16.02
C LEU A 460 -7.29 -0.18 -14.90
N PRO A 461 -7.54 0.14 -13.61
CA PRO A 461 -6.86 -0.50 -12.48
C PRO A 461 -7.09 -2.03 -12.46
N MET A 462 -6.03 -2.80 -12.22
CA MET A 462 -6.10 -4.28 -12.10
C MET A 462 -5.58 -4.80 -10.76
N ASP A 463 -4.87 -3.98 -9.99
CA ASP A 463 -4.29 -4.28 -8.68
C ASP A 463 -5.19 -3.83 -7.52
N LEU A 464 -6.51 -4.07 -7.65
CA LEU A 464 -7.54 -3.67 -6.69
C LEU A 464 -8.32 -4.87 -6.16
N ASP A 465 -8.88 -4.73 -4.96
CA ASP A 465 -9.81 -5.72 -4.41
C ASP A 465 -11.07 -5.88 -5.27
N PRO A 466 -11.80 -7.03 -5.17
CA PRO A 466 -12.90 -7.32 -6.08
C PRO A 466 -14.00 -6.25 -6.11
N VAL A 467 -14.26 -5.55 -4.99
CA VAL A 467 -15.25 -4.46 -4.97
C VAL A 467 -14.67 -3.22 -5.61
N SER A 468 -13.45 -2.83 -5.21
CA SER A 468 -12.79 -1.65 -5.79
C SER A 468 -12.58 -1.80 -7.31
N LEU A 469 -12.21 -2.99 -7.78
CA LEU A 469 -12.03 -3.30 -9.21
C LEU A 469 -13.28 -3.00 -10.05
N ILE A 470 -14.46 -3.22 -9.46
CA ILE A 470 -15.75 -3.01 -10.12
C ILE A 470 -16.25 -1.59 -9.91
N VAL A 471 -16.12 -1.03 -8.71
CA VAL A 471 -16.77 0.25 -8.36
C VAL A 471 -15.91 1.47 -8.70
N VAL A 472 -14.58 1.41 -8.51
CA VAL A 472 -13.69 2.57 -8.69
C VAL A 472 -13.77 3.18 -10.09
N PRO A 473 -13.82 2.42 -11.20
CA PRO A 473 -13.95 3.01 -12.54
C PRO A 473 -15.20 3.88 -12.75
N HIS A 474 -16.29 3.61 -12.03
CA HIS A 474 -17.50 4.44 -12.08
C HIS A 474 -17.33 5.69 -11.21
N LEU A 475 -16.82 5.51 -9.99
CA LEU A 475 -16.59 6.62 -9.06
C LEU A 475 -15.58 7.63 -9.60
N ASP A 476 -14.54 7.16 -10.29
CA ASP A 476 -13.51 8.01 -10.89
C ASP A 476 -14.09 8.90 -12.00
N ARG A 477 -14.97 8.34 -12.85
CA ARG A 477 -15.72 9.10 -13.86
C ARG A 477 -16.64 10.16 -13.23
N ILE A 478 -17.35 9.80 -12.17
CA ILE A 478 -18.25 10.70 -11.44
C ILE A 478 -17.46 11.82 -10.76
N TYR A 479 -16.36 11.49 -10.07
CA TYR A 479 -15.50 12.47 -9.40
C TYR A 479 -14.92 13.48 -10.40
N ALA A 480 -14.41 13.00 -11.55
CA ALA A 480 -13.93 13.86 -12.63
C ALA A 480 -15.04 14.81 -13.14
N GLU A 481 -16.27 14.32 -13.26
CA GLU A 481 -17.41 15.15 -13.67
C GLU A 481 -17.82 16.19 -12.62
N MET A 482 -17.82 15.84 -11.34
CA MET A 482 -18.03 16.81 -10.25
C MET A 482 -16.97 17.92 -10.29
N GLY A 483 -15.71 17.55 -10.53
CA GLY A 483 -14.61 18.50 -10.76
C GLY A 483 -14.85 19.42 -11.96
N ARG A 484 -15.29 18.87 -13.10
CA ARG A 484 -15.64 19.66 -14.31
C ARG A 484 -16.75 20.67 -14.03
N ARG A 485 -17.77 20.31 -13.23
CA ARG A 485 -18.87 21.21 -12.82
C ARG A 485 -18.43 22.32 -11.85
N CYS A 486 -17.23 22.20 -11.27
CA CYS A 486 -16.62 23.24 -10.44
C CYS A 486 -15.75 24.23 -11.23
N LEU A 487 -15.52 24.01 -12.54
CA LEU A 487 -14.68 24.90 -13.35
C LEU A 487 -15.22 26.34 -13.35
N GLY A 488 -14.33 27.29 -13.10
CA GLY A 488 -14.66 28.72 -13.02
C GLY A 488 -15.17 29.19 -11.66
N ARG A 489 -15.33 28.31 -10.66
CA ARG A 489 -15.61 28.70 -9.27
C ARG A 489 -14.34 29.22 -8.59
N GLU A 490 -14.49 30.16 -7.67
CA GLU A 490 -13.38 30.70 -6.86
C GLU A 490 -13.07 29.78 -5.68
N GLY A 491 -11.81 29.32 -5.59
CA GLY A 491 -11.32 28.45 -4.52
C GLY A 491 -11.11 27.00 -4.97
N ASP A 492 -10.82 26.13 -4.01
CA ASP A 492 -10.50 24.73 -4.28
C ASP A 492 -11.79 23.89 -4.51
N PRO A 493 -11.86 23.07 -5.58
CA PRO A 493 -13.05 22.28 -5.91
C PRO A 493 -13.48 21.30 -4.81
N HIS A 494 -12.55 20.83 -3.97
CA HIS A 494 -12.83 19.89 -2.88
C HIS A 494 -13.85 20.44 -1.88
N ARG A 495 -13.96 21.77 -1.77
CA ARG A 495 -15.00 22.43 -0.95
C ARG A 495 -16.41 21.95 -1.29
N TRP A 496 -16.71 21.74 -2.57
CA TRP A 496 -18.02 21.29 -3.03
C TRP A 496 -18.06 19.80 -3.34
N VAL A 497 -16.97 19.26 -3.90
CA VAL A 497 -16.92 17.85 -4.32
C VAL A 497 -16.94 16.91 -3.11
N ASN A 498 -16.15 17.17 -2.07
CA ASN A 498 -16.03 16.20 -0.96
C ASN A 498 -17.36 15.93 -0.23
N PRO A 499 -18.18 16.94 0.12
CA PRO A 499 -19.48 16.70 0.78
C PRO A 499 -20.48 15.92 -0.08
N GLU A 500 -20.45 16.12 -1.41
CA GLU A 500 -21.36 15.43 -2.33
C GLU A 500 -20.86 14.02 -2.69
N PHE A 501 -19.53 13.84 -2.73
CA PHE A 501 -18.91 12.57 -3.13
C PHE A 501 -18.81 11.56 -1.99
N HIS A 502 -18.42 11.97 -0.78
CA HIS A 502 -18.17 11.03 0.32
C HIS A 502 -19.43 10.75 1.16
N GLY A 503 -20.37 11.69 1.24
CA GLY A 503 -21.60 11.52 2.00
C GLY A 503 -21.92 12.72 2.89
N TRP A 504 -23.16 12.77 3.36
CA TRP A 504 -23.73 13.91 4.08
C TRP A 504 -22.97 14.32 5.35
N TRP A 505 -22.26 13.36 5.97
CA TRP A 505 -21.46 13.58 7.19
C TRP A 505 -20.17 14.35 6.94
N SER A 506 -19.73 14.48 5.68
CA SER A 506 -18.57 15.31 5.36
C SER A 506 -18.94 16.78 5.54
N GLY A 507 -18.25 17.45 6.45
CA GLY A 507 -18.56 18.81 6.85
C GLY A 507 -18.60 19.78 5.65
N ARG A 508 -19.61 20.65 5.60
CA ARG A 508 -19.69 21.70 4.56
C ARG A 508 -18.84 22.93 4.89
N GLY A 509 -18.34 23.03 6.12
CA GLY A 509 -17.25 23.94 6.46
C GLY A 509 -15.96 23.48 5.79
N PHE A 510 -15.20 24.41 5.24
CA PHE A 510 -13.98 24.13 4.48
C PHE A 510 -12.89 25.12 4.87
N SER A 511 -11.70 24.62 5.20
CA SER A 511 -10.54 25.44 5.50
C SER A 511 -9.34 24.99 4.67
N ILE A 512 -8.58 25.96 4.16
CA ILE A 512 -7.39 25.76 3.33
C ILE A 512 -6.32 26.79 3.76
N ASN A 513 -5.06 26.38 3.85
CA ASN A 513 -3.94 27.27 4.20
C ASN A 513 -3.01 27.58 3.02
N VAL A 514 -3.48 27.34 1.79
CA VAL A 514 -2.77 27.62 0.54
C VAL A 514 -3.68 28.45 -0.35
N ASP A 515 -3.16 29.56 -0.86
CA ASP A 515 -3.83 30.32 -1.90
C ASP A 515 -3.81 29.53 -3.22
N VAL A 516 -4.99 29.22 -3.76
CA VAL A 516 -5.13 28.31 -4.91
C VAL A 516 -4.49 28.89 -6.18
N ALA A 517 -4.47 30.21 -6.34
CA ALA A 517 -3.94 30.87 -7.52
C ALA A 517 -2.40 30.93 -7.54
N THR A 518 -1.79 31.18 -6.39
CA THR A 518 -0.33 31.39 -6.24
C THR A 518 0.40 30.17 -5.70
N GLY A 519 -0.31 29.25 -5.03
CA GLY A 519 0.28 28.13 -4.31
C GLY A 519 1.05 28.53 -3.04
N GLN A 520 0.97 29.80 -2.62
CA GLN A 520 1.63 30.32 -1.42
C GLN A 520 0.78 30.03 -0.17
N LEU A 521 1.44 29.96 0.98
CA LEU A 521 0.78 29.82 2.27
C LEU A 521 -0.08 31.06 2.57
N ALA A 522 -1.29 30.83 3.08
CA ALA A 522 -2.25 31.87 3.43
C ALA A 522 -2.87 31.59 4.81
N GLU A 523 -2.98 32.62 5.64
CA GLU A 523 -3.74 32.61 6.92
C GLU A 523 -3.41 31.42 7.86
N VAL A 524 -2.14 31.01 7.93
CA VAL A 524 -1.70 29.79 8.64
C VAL A 524 -2.11 29.79 10.13
N ASP A 525 -1.93 30.90 10.84
CA ASP A 525 -2.32 31.01 12.26
C ASP A 525 -3.84 30.77 12.46
N SER A 526 -4.66 31.34 11.58
CA SER A 526 -6.12 31.18 11.61
C SER A 526 -6.51 29.72 11.32
N PHE A 527 -5.91 29.13 10.29
CA PHE A 527 -6.11 27.73 9.92
C PHE A 527 -5.79 26.78 11.08
N VAL A 528 -4.63 26.95 11.74
CA VAL A 528 -4.21 26.08 12.84
C VAL A 528 -5.14 26.25 14.06
N ARG A 529 -5.43 27.50 14.47
CA ARG A 529 -6.35 27.75 15.59
C ARG A 529 -7.72 27.14 15.36
N HIS A 530 -8.19 27.20 14.13
CA HIS A 530 -9.48 26.63 13.78
C HIS A 530 -9.44 25.10 13.77
N PHE A 531 -8.38 24.48 13.27
CA PHE A 531 -8.23 23.02 13.32
C PHE A 531 -8.21 22.50 14.77
N TYR A 532 -7.53 23.21 15.68
CA TYR A 532 -7.54 22.90 17.11
C TYR A 532 -8.96 23.00 17.68
N ALA A 533 -9.69 24.09 17.39
CA ALA A 533 -11.05 24.29 17.86
C ALA A 533 -12.02 23.22 17.35
N SER A 534 -11.78 22.65 16.16
CA SER A 534 -12.64 21.60 15.59
C SER A 534 -12.26 20.19 16.07
N TYR A 535 -10.96 19.86 16.13
CA TYR A 535 -10.51 18.46 16.26
C TYR A 535 -9.78 18.14 17.56
N HIS A 536 -9.25 19.11 18.30
CA HIS A 536 -8.43 18.83 19.47
C HIS A 536 -9.31 18.74 20.73
N PRO A 537 -9.39 17.59 21.44
CA PRO A 537 -10.27 17.40 22.60
C PRO A 537 -10.13 18.47 23.70
N TYR A 538 -8.92 18.96 23.96
CA TYR A 538 -8.69 20.04 24.93
C TYR A 538 -9.23 21.43 24.53
N TYR A 539 -9.53 21.66 23.25
CA TYR A 539 -9.97 22.97 22.76
C TYR A 539 -11.42 22.95 22.27
N ASN A 540 -11.96 21.78 21.93
CA ASN A 540 -13.30 21.62 21.35
C ASN A 540 -14.37 21.18 22.38
N GLY A 541 -14.09 21.32 23.68
CA GLY A 541 -15.01 20.87 24.74
C GLY A 541 -15.02 19.35 24.95
N ASN A 542 -13.93 18.66 24.60
CA ASN A 542 -13.78 17.20 24.69
C ASN A 542 -14.77 16.44 23.80
N GLN A 543 -15.15 17.04 22.68
CA GLN A 543 -16.03 16.44 21.69
C GLN A 543 -15.20 15.50 20.78
N PRO A 544 -15.46 14.18 20.78
CA PRO A 544 -14.80 13.29 19.84
C PRO A 544 -15.33 13.54 18.42
N LEU A 545 -14.49 13.24 17.41
CA LEU A 545 -14.94 13.26 16.04
C LEU A 545 -16.04 12.20 15.84
N ILE A 546 -17.21 12.61 15.37
CA ILE A 546 -18.39 11.74 15.22
C ILE A 546 -18.25 10.86 13.98
N HIS A 547 -17.89 11.48 12.85
CA HIS A 547 -17.76 10.80 11.56
C HIS A 547 -16.40 11.11 10.92
N PRO A 548 -15.76 10.11 10.28
CA PRO A 548 -14.59 10.32 9.44
C PRO A 548 -14.70 11.53 8.51
N GLN A 549 -13.68 12.38 8.50
CA GLN A 549 -13.67 13.61 7.70
C GLN A 549 -12.61 13.58 6.59
N PRO A 550 -12.93 14.06 5.39
CA PRO A 550 -11.95 14.22 4.34
C PRO A 550 -10.94 15.32 4.67
N ALA A 551 -9.68 15.02 4.41
CA ALA A 551 -8.58 15.95 4.61
C ALA A 551 -7.51 15.76 3.53
N GLY A 552 -6.70 16.79 3.34
CA GLY A 552 -5.59 16.78 2.41
C GLY A 552 -4.31 17.16 3.12
N ILE A 553 -3.27 16.37 2.86
CA ILE A 553 -1.93 16.55 3.40
C ILE A 553 -0.94 16.87 2.28
N ALA A 554 0.08 17.63 2.65
CA ALA A 554 1.28 17.81 1.84
C ALA A 554 2.24 16.64 2.13
N VAL A 555 2.37 15.73 1.18
CA VAL A 555 3.30 14.60 1.28
C VAL A 555 4.71 15.08 0.99
N THR A 556 5.63 14.66 1.84
CA THR A 556 7.05 14.96 1.73
C THR A 556 7.86 13.67 1.71
N ASP A 557 9.07 13.72 1.14
CA ASP A 557 10.05 12.65 1.30
C ASP A 557 10.71 12.69 2.69
N SER A 558 11.62 11.76 2.95
CA SER A 558 12.41 11.70 4.18
C SER A 558 13.34 12.91 4.39
N ALA A 559 13.57 13.76 3.38
CA ALA A 559 14.22 15.07 3.52
C ALA A 559 13.25 16.23 3.76
N ALA A 560 11.97 15.93 4.00
CA ALA A 560 10.92 16.92 4.16
C ALA A 560 10.68 17.77 2.89
N ARG A 561 11.10 17.30 1.70
CA ARG A 561 10.85 17.98 0.42
C ARG A 561 9.45 17.61 -0.07
N PHE A 562 8.69 18.61 -0.51
CA PHE A 562 7.34 18.41 -1.01
C PHE A 562 7.34 17.56 -2.29
N ILE A 563 6.60 16.45 -2.27
CA ILE A 563 6.40 15.55 -3.42
C ILE A 563 5.05 15.83 -4.08
N GLY A 564 4.00 16.06 -3.28
CA GLY A 564 2.66 16.25 -3.82
C GLY A 564 1.58 16.37 -2.76
N TRP A 565 0.38 16.66 -3.23
CA TRP A 565 -0.83 16.67 -2.41
C TRP A 565 -1.41 15.26 -2.35
N HIS A 566 -1.87 14.85 -1.18
CA HIS A 566 -2.50 13.55 -1.00
C HIS A 566 -3.74 13.65 -0.12
N ALA A 567 -4.76 12.86 -0.46
CA ALA A 567 -6.01 12.85 0.28
C ALA A 567 -6.01 11.71 1.30
N ILE A 568 -6.41 12.03 2.53
CA ILE A 568 -6.52 11.11 3.66
C ILE A 568 -7.84 11.34 4.41
N THR A 569 -8.16 10.44 5.32
CA THR A 569 -9.38 10.52 6.12
C THR A 569 -9.04 10.65 7.60
N ILE A 570 -9.40 11.75 8.25
CA ILE A 570 -9.26 11.89 9.71
C ILE A 570 -10.33 11.02 10.38
N LEU A 571 -9.93 10.15 11.29
CA LEU A 571 -10.81 9.20 11.97
C LEU A 571 -11.14 9.62 13.38
N ARG A 572 -10.14 10.10 14.13
CA ARG A 572 -10.28 10.57 15.52
C ARG A 572 -9.05 11.33 15.98
N ALA A 573 -9.20 12.10 17.04
CA ALA A 573 -8.10 12.63 17.84
C ALA A 573 -8.24 12.17 19.29
N SER A 574 -7.18 11.62 19.87
CA SER A 574 -7.19 11.18 21.27
C SER A 574 -5.77 11.06 21.81
N LEU A 575 -5.66 10.96 23.14
CA LEU A 575 -4.41 10.58 23.80
C LEU A 575 -3.98 9.17 23.38
N ASP A 576 -2.68 8.97 23.28
CA ASP A 576 -2.04 7.66 23.16
C ASP A 576 -1.71 7.07 24.56
N PRO A 577 -1.13 5.85 24.64
CA PRO A 577 -0.77 5.25 25.93
C PRO A 577 0.29 6.02 26.75
N ASN A 578 0.97 7.02 26.16
CA ASN A 578 1.95 7.88 26.81
C ASN A 578 1.41 9.29 27.05
N ASP A 579 0.09 9.48 27.01
CA ASP A 579 -0.60 10.76 27.19
C ASP A 579 -0.22 11.84 26.17
N ILE A 580 0.20 11.44 24.96
CA ILE A 580 0.44 12.36 23.83
C ILE A 580 -0.83 12.47 23.01
N MET A 581 -1.30 13.70 22.74
CA MET A 581 -2.43 13.91 21.83
C MET A 581 -2.02 13.60 20.39
N ARG A 582 -2.76 12.70 19.73
CA ARG A 582 -2.50 12.26 18.37
C ARG A 582 -3.73 12.40 17.49
N VAL A 583 -3.50 12.61 16.20
CA VAL A 583 -4.52 12.45 15.16
C VAL A 583 -4.34 11.08 14.54
N TYR A 584 -5.42 10.31 14.50
CA TYR A 584 -5.50 9.01 13.85
C TYR A 584 -6.27 9.16 12.55
N PHE A 585 -5.73 8.61 11.48
CA PHE A 585 -6.22 8.80 10.14
C PHE A 585 -6.03 7.54 9.30
N TYR A 586 -6.82 7.43 8.22
CA TYR A 586 -6.67 6.40 7.20
C TYR A 586 -6.03 6.99 5.95
N ASN A 587 -5.04 6.27 5.42
CA ASN A 587 -4.31 6.59 4.22
C ASN A 587 -4.49 5.47 3.17
N PRO A 588 -5.11 5.73 2.01
CA PRO A 588 -5.40 4.70 1.01
C PRO A 588 -4.17 4.22 0.20
N ASN A 589 -2.97 4.74 0.47
CA ASN A 589 -1.77 4.53 -0.37
C ASN A 589 -1.06 3.16 -0.20
N ASN A 590 -1.73 2.14 0.33
CA ASN A 590 -1.21 0.79 0.64
C ASN A 590 -0.04 0.72 1.65
N ASP A 591 0.68 1.83 1.89
CA ASP A 591 1.68 2.01 2.93
C ASP A 591 1.42 3.29 3.71
N SER A 592 0.87 3.14 4.91
CA SER A 592 0.61 4.26 5.81
C SER A 592 1.80 4.63 6.70
N GLY A 593 2.86 3.82 6.76
CA GLY A 593 4.00 4.00 7.69
C GLY A 593 5.15 4.82 7.11
N GLN A 594 4.84 5.96 6.50
CA GLN A 594 5.79 6.76 5.73
C GLN A 594 6.67 7.66 6.62
N ASP A 595 7.91 7.90 6.20
CA ASP A 595 8.78 8.95 6.74
C ASP A 595 8.60 10.24 5.92
N TRP A 596 8.08 11.27 6.58
CA TRP A 596 7.81 12.59 5.99
C TRP A 596 8.91 13.62 6.31
N GLY A 597 10.06 13.16 6.82
CA GLY A 597 11.23 13.99 7.11
C GLY A 597 11.05 14.95 8.28
N ASP A 598 12.13 15.63 8.67
CA ASP A 598 12.20 16.51 9.86
C ASP A 598 11.76 15.78 11.15
N GLY A 599 12.05 14.47 11.23
CA GLY A 599 11.66 13.62 12.36
C GLY A 599 10.17 13.23 12.41
N VAL A 600 9.38 13.58 11.39
CA VAL A 600 7.95 13.24 11.30
C VAL A 600 7.80 11.86 10.64
N LYS A 601 7.61 10.82 11.46
CA LYS A 601 7.38 9.44 11.01
C LYS A 601 5.98 8.99 11.37
N VAL A 602 5.21 8.56 10.37
CA VAL A 602 3.84 8.08 10.60
C VAL A 602 3.88 6.71 11.28
N SER A 603 3.18 6.61 12.40
CA SER A 603 3.03 5.35 13.12
C SER A 603 1.81 4.58 12.61
N THR A 604 1.93 3.26 12.46
CA THR A 604 0.81 2.36 12.16
C THR A 604 0.50 1.40 13.31
N SER A 605 1.28 1.47 14.39
CA SER A 605 1.09 0.71 15.63
C SER A 605 1.92 1.28 16.77
N GLY A 606 1.61 0.87 18.00
CA GLY A 606 2.40 1.18 19.20
C GLY A 606 2.01 2.46 19.93
N ASN A 607 1.19 3.33 19.31
CA ASN A 607 0.71 4.58 19.91
C ASN A 607 -0.83 4.63 19.95
N GLY A 608 -1.47 3.47 20.16
CA GLY A 608 -2.92 3.36 20.29
C GLY A 608 -3.68 3.24 18.96
N GLU A 609 -3.01 3.01 17.83
CA GLU A 609 -3.64 2.75 16.54
C GLU A 609 -4.45 1.44 16.58
N ARG A 610 -5.64 1.49 15.99
CA ARG A 610 -6.42 0.30 15.62
C ARG A 610 -5.94 -0.21 14.26
N PHE A 611 -6.27 -1.46 13.92
CA PHE A 611 -5.91 -2.02 12.63
C PHE A 611 -6.39 -1.14 11.46
N GLY A 612 -5.46 -0.79 10.56
CA GLY A 612 -5.69 0.10 9.42
C GLY A 612 -5.59 1.61 9.72
N GLU A 613 -5.41 2.00 10.98
CA GLU A 613 -5.13 3.40 11.33
C GLU A 613 -3.62 3.71 11.21
N ALA A 614 -3.33 4.91 10.72
CA ALA A 614 -2.07 5.60 10.90
C ALA A 614 -2.25 6.74 11.91
N SER A 615 -1.16 7.20 12.52
CA SER A 615 -1.21 8.31 13.45
C SER A 615 0.07 9.15 13.49
N LEU A 616 -0.12 10.41 13.89
CA LEU A 616 0.94 11.35 14.21
C LEU A 616 0.56 12.16 15.46
N PRO A 617 1.55 12.65 16.23
CA PRO A 617 1.32 13.72 17.21
C PRO A 617 0.55 14.88 16.58
N PHE A 618 -0.38 15.46 17.32
CA PHE A 618 -1.34 16.43 16.78
C PHE A 618 -0.65 17.60 16.06
N GLU A 619 0.42 18.15 16.65
CA GLU A 619 1.20 19.25 16.07
C GLU A 619 1.88 18.86 14.75
N GLN A 620 2.48 17.66 14.71
CA GLN A 620 3.16 17.14 13.51
C GLN A 620 2.16 16.89 12.39
N PHE A 621 1.01 16.27 12.70
CA PHE A 621 -0.08 16.10 11.74
C PHE A 621 -0.57 17.44 11.18
N THR A 622 -0.87 18.39 12.07
CA THR A 622 -1.36 19.73 11.69
C THR A 622 -0.37 20.45 10.79
N SER A 623 0.94 20.27 11.01
CA SER A 623 1.97 20.89 10.17
C SER A 623 2.01 20.38 8.72
N ARG A 624 1.41 19.21 8.45
CA ARG A 624 1.33 18.59 7.12
C ARG A 624 -0.04 18.75 6.49
N LEU A 625 -1.04 19.19 7.25
CA LEU A 625 -2.40 19.42 6.79
C LEU A 625 -2.47 20.72 5.97
N TYR A 626 -3.12 20.66 4.81
CA TYR A 626 -3.36 21.86 3.99
C TYR A 626 -4.84 22.14 3.71
N ILE A 627 -5.69 21.09 3.73
CA ILE A 627 -7.15 21.22 3.67
C ILE A 627 -7.83 20.30 4.67
N TYR A 628 -8.94 20.75 5.24
CA TYR A 628 -9.84 19.90 6.02
C TYR A 628 -11.29 20.44 5.99
N HIS A 629 -12.22 19.54 6.29
CA HIS A 629 -13.64 19.86 6.46
C HIS A 629 -14.02 19.94 7.93
N TYR A 630 -15.06 20.70 8.27
CA TYR A 630 -15.57 20.83 9.64
C TYR A 630 -17.08 21.12 9.61
N ASP A 631 -17.77 20.92 10.74
CA ASP A 631 -19.17 21.33 10.89
C ASP A 631 -19.23 22.84 11.19
N PRO A 632 -19.80 23.68 10.30
CA PRO A 632 -19.89 25.12 10.52
C PRO A 632 -20.90 25.51 11.60
N LEU A 633 -21.75 24.59 12.04
CA LEU A 633 -22.74 24.82 13.10
C LEU A 633 -22.20 24.43 14.49
N GLU A 634 -21.18 23.59 14.55
CA GLU A 634 -20.45 23.34 15.79
C GLU A 634 -19.74 24.63 16.21
N ARG A 635 -20.17 25.18 17.35
CA ARG A 635 -19.63 26.44 17.87
C ARG A 635 -18.24 26.18 18.46
N GLY A 636 -17.21 26.45 17.68
CA GLY A 636 -15.87 26.70 18.20
C GLY A 636 -15.55 28.19 18.08
N GLU A 637 -15.35 28.90 19.19
CA GLU A 637 -14.52 30.10 19.13
C GLU A 637 -13.13 29.69 18.63
N LEU A 638 -12.42 30.55 17.90
CA LEU A 638 -11.04 30.26 17.51
C LEU A 638 -10.29 29.86 18.77
N ALA A 639 -9.68 28.67 18.76
CA ALA A 639 -9.04 28.15 19.95
C ALA A 639 -7.98 29.14 20.42
N THR A 640 -7.95 29.40 21.73
CA THR A 640 -6.89 30.16 22.40
C THR A 640 -5.64 29.29 22.51
N VAL A 641 -5.15 28.82 21.36
CA VAL A 641 -3.89 28.11 21.19
C VAL A 641 -2.76 29.06 21.60
N SER A 642 -1.83 28.56 22.41
CA SER A 642 -0.68 29.35 22.84
C SER A 642 0.20 29.70 21.64
N THR A 643 0.94 30.81 21.73
CA THR A 643 1.91 31.19 20.69
C THR A 643 2.97 30.09 20.51
N GLU A 644 3.37 29.44 21.59
CA GLU A 644 4.36 28.35 21.56
C GLU A 644 3.88 27.15 20.73
N GLU A 645 2.63 26.70 20.93
CA GLU A 645 2.03 25.61 20.13
C GLU A 645 1.94 25.98 18.64
N LEU A 646 1.52 27.21 18.33
CA LEU A 646 1.47 27.69 16.96
C LEU A 646 2.84 27.73 16.31
N ASP A 647 3.85 28.21 17.02
CA ASP A 647 5.21 28.31 16.51
C ASP A 647 5.84 26.93 16.32
N ARG A 648 5.50 25.92 17.14
CA ARG A 648 5.89 24.52 16.89
C ARG A 648 5.32 24.00 15.58
N VAL A 649 4.00 24.14 15.36
CA VAL A 649 3.34 23.69 14.11
C VAL A 649 3.94 24.41 12.89
N LYS A 650 4.07 25.74 12.96
CA LYS A 650 4.67 26.56 11.89
C LYS A 650 6.12 26.19 11.63
N GLY A 651 6.89 25.89 12.67
CA GLY A 651 8.28 25.45 12.55
C GLY A 651 8.43 24.19 11.68
N TYR A 652 7.63 23.15 11.96
CA TYR A 652 7.62 21.93 11.13
C TYR A 652 7.14 22.18 9.70
N LEU A 653 6.19 23.11 9.51
CA LEU A 653 5.68 23.47 8.19
C LEU A 653 6.73 24.22 7.36
N HIS A 654 7.41 25.22 7.94
CA HIS A 654 8.41 26.04 7.24
C HIS A 654 9.72 25.31 6.96
N ARG A 655 10.10 24.31 7.75
CA ARG A 655 11.26 23.44 7.47
C ARG A 655 10.96 22.31 6.48
N SER A 656 9.75 22.25 5.93
CA SER A 656 9.31 21.18 5.03
C SER A 656 8.65 21.74 3.77
N TRP A 657 7.41 21.32 3.46
CA TRP A 657 6.68 21.68 2.26
C TRP A 657 6.35 23.18 2.16
N GLY A 658 6.29 23.88 3.29
CA GLY A 658 6.04 25.32 3.34
C GLY A 658 7.25 26.19 3.02
N ALA A 659 8.48 25.63 3.00
CA ALA A 659 9.72 26.38 2.84
C ALA A 659 9.74 27.26 1.58
N THR A 660 9.24 26.73 0.46
CA THR A 660 9.22 27.40 -0.85
C THR A 660 7.91 28.14 -1.13
N ARG A 661 7.00 28.21 -0.15
CA ARG A 661 5.63 28.75 -0.29
C ARG A 661 5.37 29.95 0.61
N LEU A 662 6.42 30.50 1.23
CA LEU A 662 6.31 31.71 2.02
C LEU A 662 5.95 32.91 1.13
N PRO A 663 4.99 33.76 1.53
CA PRO A 663 4.71 35.02 0.82
C PRO A 663 5.96 35.91 0.78
N SER A 664 6.13 36.67 -0.31
CA SER A 664 7.32 37.53 -0.52
C SER A 664 7.58 38.54 0.62
N ALA A 665 6.54 38.89 1.39
CA ALA A 665 6.66 39.78 2.56
C ALA A 665 7.30 39.11 3.79
N ALA A 666 7.30 37.78 3.90
CA ALA A 666 7.88 37.05 5.02
C ALA A 666 9.42 36.92 4.93
N LEU A 667 9.99 37.06 3.74
CA LEU A 667 11.45 37.04 3.50
C LEU A 667 12.16 38.34 3.91
N GLN A 668 11.43 39.38 4.35
CA GLN A 668 11.99 40.68 4.73
C GLN A 668 12.21 40.86 6.23
N ALA A 669 11.94 39.85 7.06
CA ALA A 669 12.15 39.90 8.51
C ALA A 669 13.46 39.19 8.92
N ASP A 670 14.58 39.60 8.33
CA ASP A 670 15.90 39.42 8.95
C ASP A 670 16.68 40.72 8.74
N GLN A 671 16.39 41.73 9.57
CA GLN A 671 17.34 42.82 9.74
C GLN A 671 18.45 42.29 10.63
N GLY A 672 19.53 41.82 9.99
CA GLY A 672 20.74 41.40 10.67
C GLY A 672 21.25 42.46 11.66
N PRO A 673 22.04 42.03 12.66
CA PRO A 673 22.49 42.92 13.72
C PRO A 673 23.33 44.06 13.15
N GLN A 674 23.02 45.29 13.58
CA GLN A 674 23.85 46.48 13.32
C GLN A 674 25.22 46.38 13.98
#